data_AF-A0A9P1DVQ7-F1
#
_entry.id   AF-A0A9P1DVQ7-F1
#
_cell.length_a   1.000
_cell.length_b   1.000
_cell.length_c   1.000
_cell.angle_alpha   90.00
_cell.angle_beta   90.00
_cell.angle_gamma   90.00
#
_symmetry.space_group_name_H-M   'P 1'
#
loop_
_entity.id
_entity.type
_entity.pdbx_description
1 polymer ?
#
loop_
_entity_poly.entity_id
_entity_poly.type
_entity_poly.pdbx_seq_one_letter_code
_entity_poly.pdbx_strand_id
1 'polypeptide(L)'
;MAMLIALGSTLALVPGIRAPACLGRLQRQRLQRQVIPKCIPQLRIPNRPPKKRVAQTISEGRRLVKIESLMDVAESMKELKYEEARAGGARLDPRSKRRPKLQTFMQRSPKDDFEGAYGKITEYGGQIARWLPDVLSGNRVWKEQLVAEDLAMLFDAFEVDLEQELAPVVIYGLREAFKTTNLQEITIILEAMATARLTYDEAYKVVGETGSMFCLYAPEDEVAEFGFALALAKQRISKQRYLLLKEGMEIHLRSIPGSRVRLLAWAASEAGTQLPDLLGEAPGKVDPDLAQHVWSTCSQLAGKGQLWQGWPLPVVEVAQVLMKDHLQALVDLANSNDLWRPSARKGGTGQDAGAAIEGFPWTALLASPSHRSNPAATAFRQWVADSFQAPLAHVEAVRLIRYRHGEAPQSARSDLRPADDTSLWLSGQRLVTVMLQLNDISAQGGGETFFPNLREGEGMQIPLQAGNALVWPTVTRDGDPTDLTNRKALPTENCVKYVALTWLRAQGYEDVVKNLPLIDQALGCSMRLFACWLTLATCHGQLTPAQREVIETARQSSIDASTQAENEILAVFSTTSFRWELKLQGAAGRRLASLSATELLERLKVALQNLEWVTNFGLDANSLKSHPGESAFSIKTLDAFGGRFPTMWELKATNSSIVANVSQDQWGVMEAAETGLYRLPPFSKVPPSPEEARERPRYLAGNTRQLAMGVRRYGSISAILRNDVVRQRAVIVGSDTGGWESICNKSVTPVHKPSWFAKLVEDASVSCAPVERTPLGVAERPLHSFLANARTFRKVGGGLARQIYQLLGEDADVRPLEGNMYMEAALLGEMRVNDTKVLVGSFPGLFGSKMGEDLRKFCSRHGVPLAWSLSDGQEWTKEEEEKLDWLPWEPFEYWHSDGERLLDPIAGWAHTSQPSSGGSAKTRALWEKVWAEVAKQRSQLPHGHFLTQSSMKSWWKGIKSSDLPVQMLREGECSPNLCFGTILAGGNRTCICRADAVHAGELMVI
;
A
#
# COMPACT_ATOMS: atom_id res chain seq x y z
N MET A 1 -69.56 18.16 -18.63
CA MET A 1 -70.50 19.03 -19.37
C MET A 1 -69.81 20.37 -19.56
N ALA A 2 -69.60 20.76 -20.82
CA ALA A 2 -68.97 21.98 -21.35
C ALA A 2 -67.45 22.19 -21.14
N MET A 3 -66.80 22.52 -22.26
CA MET A 3 -65.37 22.54 -22.58
C MET A 3 -65.14 23.78 -23.47
N LEU A 4 -63.95 24.41 -23.35
CA LEU A 4 -63.15 24.99 -24.46
C LEU A 4 -63.53 26.36 -25.11
N ILE A 5 -62.55 27.31 -25.16
CA ILE A 5 -61.95 28.03 -26.33
C ILE A 5 -61.44 29.46 -25.98
N ALA A 6 -60.40 29.85 -26.74
CA ALA A 6 -59.38 30.90 -26.62
C ALA A 6 -59.74 32.33 -27.14
N LEU A 7 -58.69 33.20 -27.14
CA LEU A 7 -58.46 34.50 -27.84
C LEU A 7 -58.87 35.78 -27.06
N GLY A 8 -58.13 36.90 -27.00
CA GLY A 8 -56.85 37.33 -27.59
C GLY A 8 -56.55 38.81 -27.22
N SER A 9 -55.29 39.22 -27.44
CA SER A 9 -54.74 40.55 -27.80
C SER A 9 -55.18 41.86 -27.12
N THR A 10 -54.23 42.66 -26.58
CA THR A 10 -54.00 44.07 -27.00
C THR A 10 -52.66 44.68 -26.50
N LEU A 11 -52.10 45.55 -27.34
CA LEU A 11 -50.85 46.34 -27.23
C LEU A 11 -50.92 47.48 -26.19
N ALA A 12 -49.77 47.95 -25.66
CA ALA A 12 -49.09 49.19 -26.12
C ALA A 12 -48.11 49.82 -25.10
N LEU A 13 -47.11 50.52 -25.66
CA LEU A 13 -46.29 51.64 -25.14
C LEU A 13 -44.89 51.41 -24.52
N VAL A 14 -43.90 51.74 -25.36
CA VAL A 14 -42.51 52.20 -25.12
C VAL A 14 -42.59 53.69 -24.69
N PRO A 15 -41.75 54.23 -23.74
CA PRO A 15 -40.40 54.66 -24.10
C PRO A 15 -39.29 54.67 -23.01
N GLY A 16 -38.09 54.26 -23.43
CA GLY A 16 -36.94 55.16 -23.47
C GLY A 16 -35.96 55.22 -22.28
N ILE A 17 -34.67 55.27 -22.68
CA ILE A 17 -33.59 56.11 -22.12
C ILE A 17 -32.48 55.41 -21.29
N ARG A 18 -31.32 55.34 -21.99
CA ARG A 18 -29.90 55.51 -21.57
C ARG A 18 -29.15 54.39 -20.83
N ALA A 19 -28.26 53.75 -21.58
CA ALA A 19 -27.03 53.13 -21.09
C ALA A 19 -25.90 54.19 -20.99
N PRO A 20 -25.02 54.15 -19.97
CA PRO A 20 -23.82 54.99 -19.94
C PRO A 20 -22.63 54.27 -20.59
N ALA A 21 -21.97 55.00 -21.47
CA ALA A 21 -20.65 54.66 -21.99
C ALA A 21 -19.57 54.94 -20.93
N CYS A 22 -18.72 53.95 -20.65
CA CYS A 22 -17.44 54.16 -19.97
C CYS A 22 -16.31 53.70 -20.90
N LEU A 23 -15.72 54.68 -21.59
CA LEU A 23 -14.48 54.58 -22.35
C LEU A 23 -13.30 54.63 -21.39
N GLY A 24 -12.82 53.45 -20.97
CA GLY A 24 -11.53 53.29 -20.29
C GLY A 24 -10.40 53.14 -21.31
N ARG A 25 -9.53 54.15 -21.38
CA ARG A 25 -8.30 54.19 -22.20
C ARG A 25 -7.40 52.97 -21.90
N LEU A 26 -7.34 52.02 -22.83
CA LEU A 26 -6.26 51.04 -22.90
C LEU A 26 -5.00 51.72 -23.46
N GLN A 27 -4.08 52.05 -22.54
CA GLN A 27 -2.69 52.36 -22.85
C GLN A 27 -2.08 51.17 -23.58
N ARG A 28 -1.84 51.30 -24.89
CA ARG A 28 -1.01 50.38 -25.66
C ARG A 28 0.42 50.45 -25.13
N GLN A 29 0.77 49.57 -24.19
CA GLN A 29 2.17 49.21 -24.00
C GLN A 29 2.65 48.57 -25.31
N ARG A 30 3.66 49.19 -25.92
CA ARG A 30 4.45 48.60 -26.99
C ARG A 30 5.08 47.32 -26.43
N LEU A 31 4.42 46.17 -26.66
CA LEU A 31 5.10 44.89 -26.68
C LEU A 31 6.23 45.00 -27.70
N GLN A 32 7.47 45.05 -27.21
CA GLN A 32 8.63 44.74 -28.03
C GLN A 32 8.34 43.38 -28.66
N ARG A 33 8.06 43.36 -29.97
CA ARG A 33 8.16 42.14 -30.77
C ARG A 33 9.61 41.69 -30.61
N GLN A 34 9.86 40.75 -29.69
CA GLN A 34 11.01 39.88 -29.84
C GLN A 34 10.84 39.24 -31.21
N VAL A 35 11.71 39.66 -32.13
CA VAL A 35 11.89 38.99 -33.41
C VAL A 35 12.38 37.60 -33.05
N ILE A 36 11.45 36.65 -32.95
CA ILE A 36 11.79 35.23 -32.92
C ILE A 36 12.50 34.97 -34.24
N PRO A 37 13.77 34.54 -34.25
CA PRO A 37 14.47 34.26 -35.49
C PRO A 37 13.74 33.10 -36.19
N LYS A 38 13.09 33.42 -37.32
CA LYS A 38 12.52 32.46 -38.28
C LYS A 38 13.67 31.69 -38.94
N CYS A 39 14.34 30.79 -38.25
CA CYS A 39 15.28 29.83 -38.81
C CYS A 39 15.59 28.75 -37.76
N ILE A 40 14.60 27.92 -37.46
CA ILE A 40 14.79 26.60 -36.88
C ILE A 40 14.11 25.66 -37.88
N PRO A 41 14.84 24.84 -38.65
CA PRO A 41 14.20 23.80 -39.44
C PRO A 41 13.57 22.80 -38.46
N GLN A 42 12.26 22.95 -38.24
CA GLN A 42 11.49 21.97 -37.48
C GLN A 42 11.50 20.64 -38.21
N LEU A 43 11.57 19.53 -37.46
CA LEU A 43 11.32 18.21 -38.01
C LEU A 43 10.05 18.26 -38.88
N ARG A 44 10.20 17.91 -40.16
CA ARG A 44 9.07 17.96 -41.09
C ARG A 44 8.08 16.88 -40.66
N ILE A 45 6.99 17.32 -40.03
CA ILE A 45 5.80 16.50 -39.86
C ILE A 45 5.40 16.00 -41.26
N PRO A 46 5.17 14.69 -41.45
CA PRO A 46 4.85 14.15 -42.77
C PRO A 46 3.63 14.87 -43.37
N ASN A 47 3.80 15.52 -44.52
CA ASN A 47 2.74 16.27 -45.23
C ASN A 47 1.59 15.39 -45.73
N ARG A 48 1.68 14.06 -45.59
CA ARG A 48 0.64 13.11 -45.99
C ARG A 48 0.43 12.10 -44.86
N PRO A 49 -0.80 11.87 -44.41
CA PRO A 49 -1.09 10.79 -43.48
C PRO A 49 -0.66 9.45 -44.10
N PRO A 50 -0.21 8.47 -43.29
CA PRO A 50 0.14 7.14 -43.78
C PRO A 50 -1.04 6.57 -44.59
N LYS A 51 -0.74 5.90 -45.71
CA LYS A 51 -1.77 5.21 -46.52
C LYS A 51 -2.53 4.25 -45.59
N LYS A 52 -3.88 4.30 -45.60
CA LYS A 52 -4.75 3.38 -44.82
C LYS A 52 -4.27 1.95 -45.02
N ARG A 53 -3.67 1.35 -43.98
CA ARG A 53 -3.33 -0.07 -43.98
C ARG A 53 -4.60 -0.87 -43.77
N VAL A 54 -4.72 -2.02 -44.43
CA VAL A 54 -5.70 -3.04 -44.05
C VAL A 54 -5.33 -3.46 -42.64
N ALA A 55 -6.24 -3.25 -41.67
CA ALA A 55 -5.98 -3.50 -40.26
C ALA A 55 -5.83 -5.02 -40.04
N GLN A 56 -4.61 -5.52 -40.12
CA GLN A 56 -4.26 -6.83 -39.59
C GLN A 56 -4.14 -6.68 -38.07
N THR A 57 -4.94 -7.44 -37.34
CA THR A 57 -4.85 -7.54 -35.88
C THR A 57 -3.48 -8.10 -35.52
N ILE A 58 -2.73 -7.40 -34.68
CA ILE A 58 -1.39 -7.80 -34.24
C ILE A 58 -1.53 -8.78 -33.05
N SER A 59 -0.64 -9.77 -32.97
CA SER A 59 -0.62 -10.75 -31.87
C SER A 59 -0.27 -10.11 -30.52
N GLU A 60 -0.68 -10.76 -29.43
CA GLU A 60 -0.31 -10.38 -28.05
C GLU A 60 1.22 -10.37 -27.83
N GLY A 61 1.67 -9.56 -26.87
CA GLY A 61 3.06 -9.24 -26.53
C GLY A 61 3.76 -8.24 -27.46
N ARG A 62 3.14 -7.81 -28.55
CA ARG A 62 3.83 -6.96 -29.55
C ARG A 62 3.71 -5.48 -29.28
N ARG A 63 2.74 -5.04 -28.46
CA ARG A 63 2.63 -3.62 -28.10
C ARG A 63 3.83 -3.22 -27.23
N LEU A 64 4.16 -4.03 -26.23
CA LEU A 64 5.33 -3.82 -25.37
C LEU A 64 6.64 -3.82 -26.18
N VAL A 65 6.85 -4.83 -27.04
CA VAL A 65 8.03 -4.87 -27.93
C VAL A 65 8.10 -3.60 -28.81
N LYS A 66 6.95 -3.05 -29.21
CA LYS A 66 6.93 -1.83 -30.00
C LYS A 66 7.25 -0.60 -29.16
N ILE A 67 6.83 -0.57 -27.89
CA ILE A 67 7.21 0.44 -26.90
C ILE A 67 8.73 0.41 -26.68
N GLU A 68 9.30 -0.76 -26.41
CA GLU A 68 10.76 -0.95 -26.26
C GLU A 68 11.52 -0.48 -27.51
N SER A 69 11.03 -0.85 -28.70
CA SER A 69 11.61 -0.38 -29.96
C SER A 69 11.58 1.15 -30.11
N LEU A 70 10.58 1.86 -29.55
CA LEU A 70 10.55 3.33 -29.56
C LEU A 70 11.50 3.93 -28.53
N MET A 71 11.69 3.26 -27.39
CA MET A 71 12.70 3.64 -26.40
C MET A 71 14.11 3.54 -26.98
N ASP A 72 14.43 2.45 -27.69
CA ASP A 72 15.71 2.28 -28.37
C ASP A 72 15.97 3.38 -29.41
N VAL A 73 14.93 3.80 -30.14
CA VAL A 73 15.01 4.91 -31.10
C VAL A 73 15.27 6.23 -30.38
N ALA A 74 14.62 6.49 -29.25
CA ALA A 74 14.86 7.69 -28.44
C ALA A 74 16.28 7.71 -27.87
N GLU A 75 16.78 6.59 -27.37
CA GLU A 75 18.15 6.48 -26.85
C GLU A 75 19.18 6.67 -27.96
N SER A 76 18.95 6.08 -29.14
CA SER A 76 19.78 6.32 -30.33
C SER A 76 19.84 7.80 -30.74
N MET A 77 18.73 8.55 -30.56
CA MET A 77 18.73 10.01 -30.78
C MET A 77 19.58 10.75 -29.74
N LYS A 78 19.57 10.31 -28.47
CA LYS A 78 20.42 10.88 -27.42
C LYS A 78 21.89 10.63 -27.73
N GLU A 79 22.26 9.39 -28.08
CA GLU A 79 23.63 9.02 -28.43
C GLU A 79 24.17 9.87 -29.58
N LEU A 80 23.41 10.03 -30.67
CA LEU A 80 23.80 10.88 -31.79
C LEU A 80 24.06 12.33 -31.39
N LYS A 81 23.21 12.89 -30.50
CA LYS A 81 23.44 14.24 -29.97
C LYS A 81 24.71 14.31 -29.12
N TYR A 82 24.97 13.31 -28.29
CA TYR A 82 26.16 13.25 -27.46
C TYR A 82 27.44 13.12 -28.29
N GLU A 83 27.43 12.26 -29.31
CA GLU A 83 28.54 12.12 -30.27
C GLU A 83 28.81 13.42 -31.02
N GLU A 84 27.76 14.12 -31.44
CA GLU A 84 27.89 15.40 -32.12
C GLU A 84 28.44 16.50 -31.20
N ALA A 85 27.94 16.58 -29.96
CA ALA A 85 28.46 17.49 -28.95
C ALA A 85 29.95 17.24 -28.67
N ARG A 86 30.38 15.97 -28.67
CA ARG A 86 31.79 15.56 -28.53
C ARG A 86 32.62 15.92 -29.77
N ALA A 87 32.09 15.69 -30.98
CA ALA A 87 32.77 15.99 -32.24
C ALA A 87 32.94 17.51 -32.47
N GLY A 88 32.02 18.33 -31.95
CA GLY A 88 32.07 19.80 -32.04
C GLY A 88 33.17 20.47 -31.20
N GLY A 89 34.04 19.72 -30.50
CA GLY A 89 35.16 20.26 -29.72
C GLY A 89 34.74 21.09 -28.49
N ALA A 90 33.46 21.09 -28.14
CA ALA A 90 32.97 21.74 -26.93
C ALA A 90 33.37 20.88 -25.72
N ARG A 91 34.42 21.27 -24.99
CA ARG A 91 34.62 20.77 -23.62
C ARG A 91 33.38 21.16 -22.81
N LEU A 92 32.49 20.20 -22.58
CA LEU A 92 31.41 20.31 -21.61
C LEU A 92 32.06 20.47 -20.23
N ASP A 93 32.22 21.72 -19.76
CA ASP A 93 32.51 21.98 -18.36
C ASP A 93 31.24 21.68 -17.56
N PRO A 94 31.20 20.62 -16.74
CA PRO A 94 29.99 20.24 -16.01
C PRO A 94 29.59 21.28 -14.94
N ARG A 95 30.42 22.32 -14.69
CA ARG A 95 30.11 23.43 -13.77
C ARG A 95 29.58 24.69 -14.45
N SER A 96 29.60 24.75 -15.79
CA SER A 96 29.05 25.89 -16.52
C SER A 96 27.52 25.83 -16.55
N LYS A 97 26.84 26.61 -15.70
CA LYS A 97 25.38 26.83 -15.77
C LYS A 97 24.92 27.56 -17.05
N ARG A 98 25.83 27.92 -17.96
CA ARG A 98 25.49 28.51 -19.26
C ARG A 98 25.53 27.42 -20.33
N ARG A 99 24.34 26.97 -20.75
CA ARG A 99 24.17 26.15 -21.97
C ARG A 99 24.88 26.85 -23.13
N PRO A 100 25.75 26.15 -23.91
CA PRO A 100 26.30 26.70 -25.14
C PRO A 100 25.14 27.09 -26.06
N LYS A 101 25.24 28.22 -26.75
CA LYS A 101 24.25 28.60 -27.77
C LYS A 101 24.33 27.61 -28.92
N LEU A 102 23.47 26.59 -28.90
CA LEU A 102 23.23 25.61 -29.98
C LEU A 102 22.80 26.24 -31.32
N GLN A 103 22.70 27.57 -31.39
CA GLN A 103 22.15 28.32 -32.51
C GLN A 103 23.00 28.24 -33.79
N THR A 104 24.29 27.86 -33.68
CA THR A 104 25.21 27.69 -34.82
C THR A 104 24.94 26.42 -35.64
N PHE A 105 24.24 25.43 -35.07
CA PHE A 105 23.92 24.15 -35.73
C PHE A 105 22.91 24.32 -36.87
N MET A 106 21.89 25.18 -36.69
CA MET A 106 20.77 25.31 -37.63
C MET A 106 21.03 26.25 -38.82
N GLN A 107 22.22 26.84 -38.92
CA GLN A 107 22.60 27.71 -40.04
C GLN A 107 23.34 26.97 -41.16
N ARG A 108 23.70 25.69 -40.97
CA ARG A 108 24.22 24.84 -42.07
C ARG A 108 23.08 24.47 -43.02
N SER A 109 23.32 24.62 -44.32
CA SER A 109 22.33 24.37 -45.36
C SER A 109 21.95 22.87 -45.39
N PRO A 110 20.67 22.49 -45.32
CA PRO A 110 20.22 21.08 -45.28
C PRO A 110 20.59 20.21 -46.48
N LYS A 111 21.25 20.75 -47.51
CA LYS A 111 21.48 20.06 -48.78
C LYS A 111 22.71 19.14 -48.78
N ASP A 112 23.65 19.32 -47.85
CA ASP A 112 24.95 18.60 -47.89
C ASP A 112 25.14 17.56 -46.77
N ASP A 113 24.15 17.37 -45.88
CA ASP A 113 24.32 16.56 -44.65
C ASP A 113 23.16 15.58 -44.38
N PHE A 114 22.51 15.07 -45.44
CA PHE A 114 21.42 14.09 -45.31
C PHE A 114 21.88 12.74 -44.74
N GLU A 115 23.18 12.42 -44.82
CA GLU A 115 23.77 11.22 -44.21
C GLU A 115 24.31 11.45 -42.78
N GLY A 116 24.30 12.69 -42.29
CA GLY A 116 24.80 13.07 -40.96
C GLY A 116 23.81 12.86 -39.81
N ALA A 117 24.20 13.27 -38.60
CA ALA A 117 23.42 13.11 -37.37
C ALA A 117 22.01 13.75 -37.48
N TYR A 118 21.91 14.91 -38.13
CA TYR A 118 20.63 15.59 -38.37
C TYR A 118 19.66 14.78 -39.27
N GLY A 119 20.19 14.12 -40.30
CA GLY A 119 19.41 13.22 -41.16
C GLY A 119 18.82 12.06 -40.38
N LYS A 120 19.65 11.41 -39.54
CA LYS A 120 19.23 10.30 -38.66
C LYS A 120 18.23 10.72 -37.58
N ILE A 121 18.44 11.87 -36.93
CA ILE A 121 17.48 12.44 -35.96
C ILE A 121 16.13 12.71 -36.65
N THR A 122 16.15 13.19 -37.89
CA THR A 122 14.92 13.39 -38.66
C THR A 122 14.22 12.08 -39.01
N GLU A 123 14.99 11.05 -39.39
CA GLU A 123 14.47 9.71 -39.63
C GLU A 123 13.83 9.12 -38.36
N TYR A 124 14.54 9.14 -37.23
CA TYR A 124 14.08 8.65 -35.94
C TYR A 124 12.83 9.40 -35.44
N GLY A 125 12.82 10.73 -35.53
CA GLY A 125 11.62 11.53 -35.27
C GLY A 125 10.45 11.14 -36.16
N GLY A 126 10.71 10.81 -37.44
CA GLY A 126 9.71 10.27 -38.37
C GLY A 126 9.19 8.89 -37.97
N GLN A 127 10.03 8.03 -37.39
CA GLN A 127 9.62 6.73 -36.86
C GLN A 127 8.72 6.88 -35.63
N ILE A 128 9.08 7.74 -34.68
CA ILE A 128 8.25 8.05 -33.51
C ILE A 128 6.93 8.67 -33.97
N ALA A 129 6.95 9.67 -34.84
CA ALA A 129 5.74 10.30 -35.39
C ALA A 129 4.80 9.30 -36.08
N ARG A 130 5.36 8.29 -36.74
CA ARG A 130 4.59 7.24 -37.44
C ARG A 130 3.94 6.27 -36.47
N TRP A 131 4.64 5.83 -35.42
CA TRP A 131 4.22 4.71 -34.58
C TRP A 131 3.60 5.11 -33.26
N LEU A 132 3.93 6.29 -32.73
CA LEU A 132 3.38 6.76 -31.46
C LEU A 132 1.83 6.84 -31.49
N PRO A 133 1.16 7.33 -32.56
CA PRO A 133 -0.30 7.27 -32.64
C PRO A 133 -0.86 5.85 -32.51
N ASP A 134 -0.21 4.90 -33.18
CA ASP A 134 -0.64 3.50 -33.18
C ASP A 134 -0.44 2.87 -31.80
N VAL A 135 0.67 3.16 -31.11
CA VAL A 135 0.97 2.65 -29.76
C VAL A 135 0.02 3.24 -28.72
N LEU A 136 -0.37 4.51 -28.85
CA LEU A 136 -1.23 5.19 -27.89
C LEU A 136 -2.72 4.88 -28.09
N SER A 137 -3.17 4.58 -29.31
CA SER A 137 -4.57 4.21 -29.56
C SER A 137 -4.85 2.74 -29.24
N GLY A 138 -5.96 2.42 -28.59
CA GLY A 138 -6.45 1.04 -28.45
C GLY A 138 -7.33 0.58 -29.60
N ASN A 139 -7.17 1.19 -30.79
CA ASN A 139 -7.80 0.69 -32.00
C ASN A 139 -7.51 -0.81 -32.20
N ARG A 140 -8.36 -1.47 -33.01
CA ARG A 140 -8.35 -2.90 -33.41
C ARG A 140 -7.02 -3.49 -33.91
N VAL A 141 -5.97 -2.68 -33.98
CA VAL A 141 -4.61 -3.10 -34.29
C VAL A 141 -4.03 -3.92 -33.14
N TRP A 142 -4.24 -3.53 -31.88
CA TRP A 142 -3.69 -4.22 -30.70
C TRP A 142 -4.78 -4.96 -29.93
N LYS A 143 -4.47 -6.18 -29.47
CA LYS A 143 -5.32 -6.91 -28.51
C LYS A 143 -5.00 -6.57 -27.05
N GLU A 144 -3.77 -6.15 -26.79
CA GLU A 144 -3.28 -5.77 -25.46
C GLU A 144 -3.87 -4.44 -25.02
N GLN A 145 -4.34 -4.39 -23.77
CA GLN A 145 -4.71 -3.13 -23.14
C GLN A 145 -3.48 -2.24 -22.95
N LEU A 146 -3.72 -0.94 -22.93
CA LEU A 146 -2.67 0.02 -22.63
C LEU A 146 -2.39 0.00 -21.13
N VAL A 147 -1.12 0.07 -20.74
CA VAL A 147 -0.69 0.03 -19.34
C VAL A 147 0.11 1.30 -19.04
N ALA A 148 -0.18 1.96 -17.92
CA ALA A 148 0.42 3.26 -17.59
C ALA A 148 1.92 3.16 -17.33
N GLU A 149 2.37 2.07 -16.71
CA GLU A 149 3.77 1.79 -16.38
C GLU A 149 4.63 1.65 -17.64
N ASP A 150 4.16 0.91 -18.63
CA ASP A 150 4.87 0.72 -19.91
C ASP A 150 5.02 2.06 -20.65
N LEU A 151 3.96 2.87 -20.65
CA LEU A 151 4.03 4.21 -21.22
C LEU A 151 4.89 5.17 -20.40
N ALA A 152 4.94 5.02 -19.09
CA ALA A 152 5.80 5.85 -18.25
C ALA A 152 7.27 5.62 -18.60
N MET A 153 7.69 4.37 -18.83
CA MET A 153 9.04 4.04 -19.33
C MET A 153 9.32 4.70 -20.69
N LEU A 154 8.35 4.67 -21.60
CA LEU A 154 8.47 5.33 -22.90
C LEU A 154 8.60 6.86 -22.77
N PHE A 155 7.76 7.49 -21.95
CA PHE A 155 7.80 8.93 -21.75
C PHE A 155 9.05 9.39 -20.99
N ASP A 156 9.59 8.56 -20.10
CA ASP A 156 10.87 8.79 -19.43
C ASP A 156 12.02 8.74 -20.45
N ALA A 157 11.99 7.79 -21.39
CA ALA A 157 12.95 7.74 -22.50
C ALA A 157 12.90 9.01 -23.38
N PHE A 158 11.78 9.72 -23.45
CA PHE A 158 11.62 11.02 -24.13
C PHE A 158 12.15 12.22 -23.32
N GLU A 159 13.05 12.00 -22.39
CA GLU A 159 13.76 12.94 -21.51
C GLU A 159 14.11 14.36 -22.05
N VAL A 160 14.43 15.26 -21.09
CA VAL A 160 14.70 16.70 -21.27
C VAL A 160 15.69 17.04 -22.40
N ASP A 161 16.67 16.18 -22.65
CA ASP A 161 17.74 16.46 -23.62
C ASP A 161 17.26 16.43 -25.08
N LEU A 162 16.05 15.94 -25.34
CA LEU A 162 15.41 15.89 -26.67
C LEU A 162 14.19 16.80 -26.80
N GLU A 163 13.93 17.69 -25.83
CA GLU A 163 12.69 18.48 -25.77
C GLU A 163 12.40 19.28 -27.05
N GLN A 164 13.40 19.90 -27.68
CA GLN A 164 13.17 20.75 -28.86
C GLN A 164 12.79 19.94 -30.11
N GLU A 165 13.32 18.72 -30.23
CA GLU A 165 13.15 17.84 -31.38
C GLU A 165 11.93 16.95 -31.21
N LEU A 166 11.77 16.33 -30.04
CA LEU A 166 10.70 15.37 -29.80
C LEU A 166 9.38 16.02 -29.40
N ALA A 167 9.35 17.21 -28.78
CA ALA A 167 8.07 17.79 -28.36
C ALA A 167 7.07 17.94 -29.52
N PRO A 168 7.41 18.50 -30.70
CA PRO A 168 6.47 18.58 -31.84
C PRO A 168 5.98 17.21 -32.32
N VAL A 169 6.86 16.19 -32.27
CA VAL A 169 6.56 14.82 -32.69
C VAL A 169 5.62 14.14 -31.71
N VAL A 170 5.86 14.27 -30.40
CA VAL A 170 5.02 13.71 -29.35
C VAL A 170 3.66 14.39 -29.32
N ILE A 171 3.62 15.73 -29.45
CA ILE A 171 2.35 16.49 -29.55
C ILE A 171 1.55 16.04 -30.78
N TYR A 172 2.20 15.88 -31.94
CA TYR A 172 1.55 15.33 -33.13
C TYR A 172 1.03 13.91 -32.88
N GLY A 173 1.85 13.06 -32.27
CA GLY A 173 1.51 11.68 -31.93
C GLY A 173 0.26 11.58 -31.06
N LEU A 174 0.19 12.39 -30.00
CA LEU A 174 -0.97 12.51 -29.12
C LEU A 174 -2.22 12.97 -29.88
N ARG A 175 -2.12 14.05 -30.65
CA ARG A 175 -3.27 14.58 -31.43
C ARG A 175 -3.81 13.59 -32.45
N GLU A 176 -2.95 12.79 -33.07
CA GLU A 176 -3.39 11.74 -34.00
C GLU A 176 -4.00 10.54 -33.26
N ALA A 177 -3.39 10.08 -32.14
CA ALA A 177 -3.95 9.01 -31.32
C ALA A 177 -5.36 9.35 -30.83
N PHE A 178 -5.53 10.58 -30.33
CA PHE A 178 -6.76 11.08 -29.73
C PHE A 178 -7.95 11.21 -30.68
N LYS A 179 -7.74 11.08 -32.00
CA LYS A 179 -8.85 10.97 -32.96
C LYS A 179 -9.62 9.65 -32.82
N THR A 180 -9.04 8.67 -32.12
CA THR A 180 -9.56 7.30 -32.07
C THR A 180 -9.56 6.67 -30.67
N THR A 181 -8.99 7.34 -29.67
CA THR A 181 -8.96 6.84 -28.29
C THR A 181 -10.29 7.10 -27.58
N ASN A 182 -10.54 6.38 -26.49
CA ASN A 182 -11.61 6.69 -25.52
C ASN A 182 -11.04 7.45 -24.30
N LEU A 183 -11.88 7.73 -23.29
CA LEU A 183 -11.45 8.48 -22.11
C LEU A 183 -10.52 7.64 -21.23
N GLN A 184 -10.75 6.33 -21.12
CA GLN A 184 -9.85 5.41 -20.41
C GLN A 184 -8.41 5.45 -20.94
N GLU A 185 -8.21 5.40 -22.25
CA GLU A 185 -6.87 5.49 -22.85
C GLU A 185 -6.21 6.85 -22.60
N ILE A 186 -6.99 7.94 -22.69
CA ILE A 186 -6.51 9.30 -22.35
C ILE A 186 -6.09 9.36 -20.87
N THR A 187 -6.82 8.68 -19.99
CA THR A 187 -6.52 8.58 -18.55
C THR A 187 -5.17 7.90 -18.32
N ILE A 188 -4.96 6.73 -18.91
CA ILE A 188 -3.69 5.98 -18.83
C ILE A 188 -2.51 6.81 -19.34
N ILE A 189 -2.72 7.56 -20.44
CA ILE A 189 -1.70 8.47 -21.00
C ILE A 189 -1.36 9.60 -20.02
N LEU A 190 -2.37 10.22 -19.38
CA LEU A 190 -2.15 11.25 -18.38
C LEU A 190 -1.38 10.73 -17.16
N GLU A 191 -1.72 9.54 -16.66
CA GLU A 191 -1.04 8.89 -15.54
C GLU A 191 0.43 8.59 -15.87
N ALA A 192 0.68 8.04 -17.06
CA ALA A 192 2.02 7.74 -17.54
C ALA A 192 2.87 9.03 -17.68
N MET A 193 2.31 10.09 -18.28
CA MET A 193 2.97 11.39 -18.39
C MET A 193 3.30 12.00 -17.02
N ALA A 194 2.36 11.92 -16.07
CA ALA A 194 2.54 12.43 -14.72
C ALA A 194 3.61 11.64 -13.95
N THR A 195 3.65 10.32 -14.12
CA THR A 195 4.61 9.40 -13.49
C THR A 195 6.02 9.64 -14.01
N ALA A 196 6.18 9.71 -15.34
CA ALA A 196 7.44 10.04 -16.00
C ALA A 196 7.85 11.52 -15.87
N ARG A 197 6.98 12.37 -15.30
CA ARG A 197 7.16 13.82 -15.19
C ARG A 197 7.51 14.49 -16.51
N LEU A 198 6.88 14.03 -17.60
CA LEU A 198 7.17 14.45 -18.97
C LEU A 198 7.26 15.97 -19.06
N THR A 199 8.27 16.49 -19.78
CA THR A 199 8.58 17.91 -19.76
C THR A 199 7.87 18.77 -20.79
N TYR A 200 7.06 18.14 -21.65
CA TYR A 200 6.45 18.80 -22.81
C TYR A 200 5.16 19.52 -22.42
N ASP A 201 5.28 20.83 -22.17
CA ASP A 201 4.21 21.73 -21.73
C ASP A 201 2.91 21.61 -22.56
N GLU A 202 2.99 21.72 -23.89
CA GLU A 202 1.82 21.66 -24.78
C GLU A 202 1.15 20.26 -24.80
N ALA A 203 1.88 19.19 -24.48
CA ALA A 203 1.28 17.84 -24.42
C ALA A 203 0.19 17.76 -23.34
N TYR A 204 0.41 18.38 -22.18
CA TYR A 204 -0.58 18.43 -21.10
C TYR A 204 -1.83 19.21 -21.51
N LYS A 205 -1.66 20.31 -22.26
CA LYS A 205 -2.79 21.07 -22.79
C LYS A 205 -3.65 20.24 -23.75
N VAL A 206 -3.01 19.48 -24.64
CA VAL A 206 -3.70 18.57 -25.58
C VAL A 206 -4.48 17.48 -24.83
N VAL A 207 -3.87 16.88 -23.79
CA VAL A 207 -4.53 15.89 -22.93
C VAL A 207 -5.73 16.49 -22.20
N GLY A 208 -5.62 17.71 -21.65
CA GLY A 208 -6.71 18.39 -20.97
C GLY A 208 -7.87 18.75 -21.90
N GLU A 209 -7.57 19.30 -23.08
CA GLU A 209 -8.56 19.61 -24.12
C GLU A 209 -9.33 18.35 -24.54
N THR A 210 -8.61 17.27 -24.83
CA THR A 210 -9.21 16.02 -25.30
C THR A 210 -9.97 15.33 -24.17
N GLY A 211 -9.38 15.21 -22.98
CA GLY A 211 -10.03 14.56 -21.83
C GLY A 211 -11.34 15.26 -21.43
N SER A 212 -11.36 16.59 -21.39
CA SER A 212 -12.59 17.35 -21.12
C SER A 212 -13.65 17.18 -22.20
N MET A 213 -13.26 17.07 -23.48
CA MET A 213 -14.19 16.77 -24.58
C MET A 213 -14.83 15.38 -24.39
N PHE A 214 -14.04 14.35 -24.09
CA PHE A 214 -14.55 12.98 -23.92
C PHE A 214 -15.40 12.81 -22.65
N CYS A 215 -15.14 13.61 -21.60
CA CYS A 215 -15.99 13.66 -20.41
C CYS A 215 -17.45 14.04 -20.71
N LEU A 216 -17.77 14.62 -21.88
CA LEU A 216 -19.15 14.89 -22.30
C LEU A 216 -19.98 13.62 -22.53
N TYR A 217 -19.35 12.55 -23.00
CA TYR A 217 -20.04 11.38 -23.54
C TYR A 217 -19.57 10.04 -22.96
N ALA A 218 -18.42 9.99 -22.29
CA ALA A 218 -17.86 8.77 -21.72
C ALA A 218 -18.76 8.15 -20.62
N PRO A 219 -18.65 6.85 -20.33
CA PRO A 219 -19.23 6.25 -19.12
C PRO A 219 -18.78 6.98 -17.83
N GLU A 220 -19.59 6.91 -16.78
CA GLU A 220 -19.30 7.64 -15.52
C GLU A 220 -18.06 7.11 -14.79
N ASP A 221 -17.82 5.80 -14.85
CA ASP A 221 -16.62 5.14 -14.35
C ASP A 221 -15.35 5.68 -15.02
N GLU A 222 -15.34 5.82 -16.35
CA GLU A 222 -14.19 6.44 -17.07
C GLU A 222 -13.99 7.92 -16.68
N VAL A 223 -15.08 8.65 -16.42
CA VAL A 223 -15.00 10.04 -15.93
C VAL A 223 -14.38 10.10 -14.53
N ALA A 224 -14.72 9.15 -13.65
CA ALA A 224 -14.14 9.06 -12.32
C ALA A 224 -12.64 8.70 -12.38
N GLU A 225 -12.25 7.70 -13.19
CA GLU A 225 -10.84 7.34 -13.42
C GLU A 225 -10.02 8.54 -13.90
N PHE A 226 -10.55 9.31 -14.85
CA PHE A 226 -9.90 10.53 -15.30
C PHE A 226 -9.74 11.58 -14.18
N GLY A 227 -10.71 11.68 -13.27
CA GLY A 227 -10.61 12.51 -12.07
C GLY A 227 -9.45 12.11 -11.14
N PHE A 228 -9.22 10.81 -10.95
CA PHE A 228 -8.06 10.30 -10.20
C PHE A 228 -6.73 10.65 -10.88
N ALA A 229 -6.65 10.50 -12.20
CA ALA A 229 -5.46 10.87 -12.97
C ALA A 229 -5.16 12.37 -12.91
N LEU A 230 -6.19 13.24 -12.89
CA LEU A 230 -6.02 14.69 -12.69
C LEU A 230 -5.40 15.01 -11.31
N ALA A 231 -5.83 14.32 -10.25
CA ALA A 231 -5.24 14.45 -8.92
C ALA A 231 -3.78 14.01 -8.89
N LEU A 232 -3.46 12.85 -9.48
CA LEU A 232 -2.08 12.36 -9.61
C LEU A 232 -1.20 13.38 -10.36
N ALA A 233 -1.70 13.89 -11.49
CA ALA A 233 -1.01 14.90 -12.28
C ALA A 233 -0.71 16.15 -11.44
N LYS A 234 -1.70 16.69 -10.72
CA LYS A 234 -1.52 17.84 -9.81
C LYS A 234 -0.44 17.62 -8.76
N GLN A 235 -0.31 16.40 -8.22
CA GLN A 235 0.69 16.05 -7.21
C GLN A 235 2.11 15.86 -7.78
N ARG A 236 2.23 15.35 -9.00
CA ARG A 236 3.52 14.86 -9.55
C ARG A 236 4.20 15.81 -10.53
N ILE A 237 3.45 16.63 -11.26
CA ILE A 237 4.01 17.51 -12.32
C ILE A 237 4.25 18.94 -11.81
N SER A 238 5.02 19.72 -12.56
CA SER A 238 5.28 21.12 -12.20
C SER A 238 4.01 21.97 -12.25
N LYS A 239 3.96 23.03 -11.43
CA LYS A 239 2.83 23.98 -11.40
C LYS A 239 2.49 24.52 -12.80
N GLN A 240 3.49 24.83 -13.62
CA GLN A 240 3.29 25.34 -14.98
C GLN A 240 2.58 24.32 -15.89
N ARG A 241 2.98 23.05 -15.83
CA ARG A 241 2.35 21.98 -16.63
C ARG A 241 0.92 21.70 -16.19
N TYR A 242 0.65 21.73 -14.88
CA TYR A 242 -0.71 21.66 -14.38
C TYR A 242 -1.57 22.83 -14.87
N LEU A 243 -1.04 24.05 -14.94
CA LEU A 243 -1.78 25.19 -15.48
C LEU A 243 -2.12 25.01 -16.97
N LEU A 244 -1.25 24.36 -17.76
CA LEU A 244 -1.53 24.04 -19.16
C LEU A 244 -2.54 22.91 -19.31
N LEU A 245 -2.45 21.87 -18.49
CA LEU A 245 -3.48 20.82 -18.39
C LEU A 245 -4.85 21.43 -18.09
N LYS A 246 -4.89 22.33 -17.11
CA LYS A 246 -6.08 23.11 -16.73
C LYS A 246 -6.60 23.97 -17.88
N GLU A 247 -5.74 24.73 -18.55
CA GLU A 247 -6.13 25.55 -19.71
C GLU A 247 -6.78 24.70 -20.80
N GLY A 248 -6.25 23.49 -21.05
CA GLY A 248 -6.87 22.52 -21.96
C GLY A 248 -8.25 22.10 -21.49
N MET A 249 -8.38 21.70 -20.22
CA MET A 249 -9.66 21.27 -19.63
C MET A 249 -10.76 22.35 -19.72
N GLU A 250 -10.40 23.62 -19.50
CA GLU A 250 -11.34 24.75 -19.48
C GLU A 250 -12.06 24.97 -20.83
N ILE A 251 -11.51 24.47 -21.95
CA ILE A 251 -12.10 24.61 -23.29
C ILE A 251 -13.49 23.97 -23.36
N HIS A 252 -13.64 22.77 -22.81
CA HIS A 252 -14.91 22.03 -22.84
C HIS A 252 -15.60 21.89 -21.49
N LEU A 253 -14.94 22.27 -20.38
CA LEU A 253 -15.48 22.11 -19.03
C LEU A 253 -16.88 22.70 -18.84
N ARG A 254 -17.18 23.86 -19.43
CA ARG A 254 -18.50 24.51 -19.34
C ARG A 254 -19.62 23.74 -20.05
N SER A 255 -19.27 22.87 -20.98
CA SER A 255 -20.21 22.02 -21.70
C SER A 255 -20.45 20.69 -20.98
N ILE A 256 -19.58 20.31 -20.03
CA ILE A 256 -19.73 19.08 -19.26
C ILE A 256 -20.95 19.22 -18.35
N PRO A 257 -21.89 18.25 -18.36
CA PRO A 257 -23.02 18.24 -17.44
C PRO A 257 -22.54 18.41 -15.99
N GLY A 258 -23.25 19.24 -15.21
CA GLY A 258 -22.84 19.55 -13.84
C GLY A 258 -22.68 18.31 -12.94
N SER A 259 -23.43 17.23 -13.18
CA SER A 259 -23.27 15.95 -12.49
C SER A 259 -21.90 15.30 -12.74
N ARG A 260 -21.37 15.40 -13.96
CA ARG A 260 -20.06 14.86 -14.34
C ARG A 260 -18.91 15.72 -13.85
N VAL A 261 -19.07 17.04 -13.85
CA VAL A 261 -18.09 17.95 -13.21
C VAL A 261 -17.95 17.61 -11.73
N ARG A 262 -19.08 17.35 -11.05
CA ARG A 262 -19.07 16.91 -9.65
C ARG A 262 -18.43 15.54 -9.46
N LEU A 263 -18.64 14.60 -10.39
CA LEU A 263 -18.00 13.29 -10.34
C LEU A 263 -16.46 13.39 -10.48
N LEU A 264 -15.97 14.22 -11.41
CA LEU A 264 -14.53 14.53 -11.53
C LEU A 264 -13.97 15.12 -10.23
N ALA A 265 -14.69 16.08 -9.65
CA ALA A 265 -14.27 16.77 -8.44
C ALA A 265 -14.25 15.85 -7.22
N TRP A 266 -15.24 14.97 -7.12
CA TRP A 266 -15.29 13.91 -6.12
C TRP A 266 -14.07 12.98 -6.25
N ALA A 267 -13.82 12.41 -7.45
CA ALA A 267 -12.73 11.46 -7.66
C ALA A 267 -11.36 12.08 -7.34
N ALA A 268 -11.12 13.32 -7.81
CA ALA A 268 -9.89 14.04 -7.48
C ALA A 268 -9.72 14.24 -5.96
N SER A 269 -10.80 14.62 -5.27
CA SER A 269 -10.80 14.84 -3.83
C SER A 269 -10.64 13.54 -3.03
N GLU A 270 -11.17 12.40 -3.50
CA GLU A 270 -10.92 11.08 -2.92
C GLU A 270 -9.46 10.64 -3.05
N ALA A 271 -8.79 11.01 -4.17
CA ALA A 271 -7.33 10.89 -4.30
C ALA A 271 -6.55 11.91 -3.44
N GLY A 272 -7.22 12.59 -2.51
CA GLY A 272 -6.60 13.55 -1.58
C GLY A 272 -6.24 14.89 -2.21
N THR A 273 -6.77 15.21 -3.39
CA THR A 273 -6.45 16.47 -4.10
C THR A 273 -7.70 17.20 -4.55
N GLN A 274 -8.04 18.28 -3.84
CA GLN A 274 -9.07 19.19 -4.31
C GLN A 274 -8.54 20.05 -5.46
N LEU A 275 -9.36 20.29 -6.48
CA LEU A 275 -9.02 21.10 -7.64
C LEU A 275 -9.94 22.33 -7.76
N PRO A 276 -10.00 23.21 -6.74
CA PRO A 276 -11.02 24.26 -6.71
C PRO A 276 -10.89 25.29 -7.82
N ASP A 277 -9.67 25.48 -8.31
CA ASP A 277 -9.37 26.38 -9.39
C ASP A 277 -9.82 25.86 -10.76
N LEU A 278 -10.10 24.55 -10.89
CA LEU A 278 -10.58 23.91 -12.12
C LEU A 278 -12.06 23.47 -11.98
N LEU A 279 -12.42 22.79 -10.90
CA LEU A 279 -13.73 22.13 -10.74
C LEU A 279 -14.68 22.85 -9.77
N GLY A 280 -14.24 23.96 -9.16
CA GLY A 280 -15.01 24.73 -8.18
C GLY A 280 -14.89 24.20 -6.75
N GLU A 281 -15.76 24.66 -5.86
CA GLU A 281 -15.79 24.19 -4.46
C GLU A 281 -16.94 23.22 -4.23
N ALA A 282 -16.78 22.31 -3.27
CA ALA A 282 -17.83 21.39 -2.89
C ALA A 282 -19.05 22.19 -2.37
N PRO A 283 -20.29 21.82 -2.74
CA PRO A 283 -21.49 22.58 -2.36
C PRO A 283 -21.84 22.34 -0.88
N GLY A 284 -21.07 22.97 0.01
CA GLY A 284 -21.26 22.91 1.47
C GLY A 284 -22.43 23.75 1.96
N LYS A 285 -22.75 24.85 1.27
CA LYS A 285 -23.91 25.71 1.51
C LYS A 285 -25.11 25.27 0.68
N VAL A 286 -26.30 25.34 1.27
CA VAL A 286 -27.57 25.00 0.63
C VAL A 286 -28.22 26.24 0.05
N ASP A 287 -28.98 26.07 -1.03
CA ASP A 287 -29.82 27.13 -1.58
C ASP A 287 -30.85 27.62 -0.53
N PRO A 288 -30.95 28.95 -0.27
CA PRO A 288 -31.84 29.48 0.76
C PRO A 288 -33.31 29.11 0.58
N ASP A 289 -33.81 29.02 -0.66
CA ASP A 289 -35.21 28.65 -0.91
C ASP A 289 -35.46 27.19 -0.54
N LEU A 290 -34.51 26.31 -0.86
CA LEU A 290 -34.55 24.90 -0.47
C LEU A 290 -34.47 24.74 1.06
N ALA A 291 -33.61 25.52 1.72
CA ALA A 291 -33.51 25.52 3.17
C ALA A 291 -34.80 26.03 3.84
N GLN A 292 -35.41 27.08 3.29
CA GLN A 292 -36.69 27.60 3.77
C GLN A 292 -37.84 26.60 3.59
N HIS A 293 -37.88 25.88 2.46
CA HIS A 293 -38.86 24.81 2.22
C HIS A 293 -38.75 23.70 3.27
N VAL A 294 -37.53 23.25 3.56
CA VAL A 294 -37.25 22.24 4.59
C VAL A 294 -37.73 22.69 5.97
N TRP A 295 -37.44 23.94 6.33
CA TRP A 295 -37.87 24.54 7.60
C TRP A 295 -39.39 24.66 7.74
N SER A 296 -40.05 25.12 6.68
CA SER A 296 -41.52 25.20 6.60
C SER A 296 -42.14 23.82 6.77
N THR A 297 -41.59 22.82 6.07
CA THR A 297 -42.05 21.43 6.15
C THR A 297 -41.90 20.85 7.56
N CYS A 298 -40.74 21.04 8.21
CA CYS A 298 -40.56 20.61 9.59
C CYS A 298 -41.59 21.27 10.52
N SER A 299 -41.85 22.57 10.35
CA SER A 299 -42.87 23.28 11.12
C SER A 299 -44.29 22.76 10.85
N GLN A 300 -44.60 22.35 9.62
CA GLN A 300 -45.90 21.74 9.28
C GLN A 300 -46.06 20.34 9.88
N LEU A 301 -44.99 19.54 9.91
CA LEU A 301 -45.01 18.23 10.57
C LEU A 301 -45.35 18.35 12.06
N ALA A 302 -45.01 19.48 12.70
CA ALA A 302 -45.39 19.74 14.08
C ALA A 302 -46.92 19.82 14.28
N GLY A 303 -47.70 20.18 13.26
CA GLY A 303 -49.16 20.14 13.32
C GLY A 303 -49.74 18.71 13.40
N LYS A 304 -48.93 17.69 13.07
CA LYS A 304 -49.27 16.27 13.16
C LYS A 304 -48.52 15.57 14.30
N GLY A 305 -47.75 16.31 15.09
CA GLY A 305 -46.78 15.78 16.03
C GLY A 305 -46.58 16.68 17.25
N GLN A 306 -45.45 16.49 17.94
CA GLN A 306 -45.05 17.32 19.08
C GLN A 306 -43.87 18.21 18.68
N LEU A 307 -44.03 19.53 18.85
CA LEU A 307 -42.93 20.50 18.69
C LEU A 307 -42.11 20.54 19.99
N TRP A 308 -40.86 20.08 19.93
CA TRP A 308 -39.94 20.13 21.08
C TRP A 308 -39.17 21.45 21.16
N GLN A 309 -38.80 22.01 20.00
CA GLN A 309 -38.11 23.29 19.85
C GLN A 309 -38.60 23.99 18.58
N GLY A 310 -38.83 25.30 18.62
CA GLY A 310 -39.23 26.10 17.45
C GLY A 310 -38.11 27.01 16.90
N TRP A 311 -37.55 27.86 17.75
CA TRP A 311 -36.47 28.81 17.41
C TRP A 311 -35.22 28.49 18.27
N PRO A 312 -33.98 28.49 17.75
CA PRO A 312 -33.54 28.93 16.43
C PRO A 312 -33.59 27.84 15.35
N LEU A 313 -34.25 26.70 15.59
CA LEU A 313 -34.60 25.70 14.56
C LEU A 313 -35.69 24.75 15.05
N PRO A 314 -36.55 24.21 14.17
CA PRO A 314 -37.61 23.29 14.55
C PRO A 314 -37.08 21.88 14.83
N VAL A 315 -37.37 21.33 16.00
CA VAL A 315 -37.19 19.92 16.33
C VAL A 315 -38.55 19.31 16.64
N VAL A 316 -38.97 18.33 15.84
CA VAL A 316 -40.34 17.82 15.82
C VAL A 316 -40.36 16.30 15.98
N GLU A 317 -41.24 15.81 16.83
CA GLU A 317 -41.55 14.39 16.93
C GLU A 317 -42.84 14.08 16.16
N VAL A 318 -42.78 13.08 15.29
CA VAL A 318 -43.93 12.58 14.53
C VAL A 318 -44.23 11.15 14.96
N ALA A 319 -45.46 10.90 15.37
CA ALA A 319 -45.85 9.60 15.90
C ALA A 319 -46.12 8.57 14.79
N GLN A 320 -45.82 7.30 15.07
CA GLN A 320 -46.21 6.15 14.25
C GLN A 320 -45.85 6.26 12.76
N VAL A 321 -44.60 6.65 12.47
CA VAL A 321 -44.08 6.80 11.10
C VAL A 321 -44.06 5.49 10.34
N LEU A 322 -43.81 4.38 11.02
CA LEU A 322 -43.86 3.02 10.46
C LEU A 322 -44.71 2.09 11.33
N MET A 323 -45.30 1.08 10.68
CA MET A 323 -45.95 -0.04 11.37
C MET A 323 -44.94 -0.83 12.21
N LYS A 324 -45.40 -1.39 13.33
CA LYS A 324 -44.57 -2.16 14.27
C LYS A 324 -43.76 -3.28 13.60
N ASP A 325 -44.36 -3.99 12.65
CA ASP A 325 -43.69 -5.09 11.93
C ASP A 325 -42.50 -4.59 11.09
N HIS A 326 -42.58 -3.37 10.52
CA HIS A 326 -41.45 -2.78 9.81
C HIS A 326 -40.30 -2.39 10.75
N LEU A 327 -40.59 -2.00 12.00
CA LEU A 327 -39.56 -1.66 12.98
C LEU A 327 -38.66 -2.87 13.26
N GLN A 328 -39.28 -4.01 13.53
CA GLN A 328 -38.57 -5.26 13.80
C GLN A 328 -37.85 -5.77 12.54
N ALA A 329 -38.49 -5.70 11.37
CA ALA A 329 -37.89 -6.13 10.11
C ALA A 329 -36.57 -5.41 9.77
N LEU A 330 -36.43 -4.12 10.13
CA LEU A 330 -35.16 -3.40 9.97
C LEU A 330 -34.04 -4.00 10.83
N VAL A 331 -34.34 -4.29 12.09
CA VAL A 331 -33.38 -4.90 13.02
C VAL A 331 -33.00 -6.31 12.57
N ASP A 332 -33.98 -7.10 12.15
CA ASP A 332 -33.77 -8.46 11.64
C ASP A 332 -32.96 -8.47 10.35
N LEU A 333 -33.15 -7.50 9.46
CA LEU A 333 -32.35 -7.36 8.24
C LEU A 333 -30.87 -7.16 8.57
N ALA A 334 -30.54 -6.32 9.57
CA ALA A 334 -29.16 -6.12 9.99
C ALA A 334 -28.57 -7.32 10.74
N ASN A 335 -29.38 -8.03 11.54
CA ASN A 335 -28.94 -9.25 12.23
C ASN A 335 -28.67 -10.39 11.24
N SER A 336 -29.61 -10.65 10.32
CA SER A 336 -29.54 -11.77 9.37
C SER A 336 -28.42 -11.62 8.33
N ASN A 337 -28.03 -10.40 8.00
CA ASN A 337 -26.92 -10.10 7.09
C ASN A 337 -25.61 -9.77 7.84
N ASP A 338 -25.56 -9.98 9.16
CA ASP A 338 -24.42 -9.68 10.04
C ASP A 338 -23.79 -8.30 9.75
N LEU A 339 -24.61 -7.25 9.74
CA LEU A 339 -24.19 -5.90 9.33
C LEU A 339 -23.68 -5.04 10.49
N TRP A 340 -23.80 -5.50 11.73
CA TRP A 340 -23.42 -4.72 12.90
C TRP A 340 -21.91 -4.59 12.99
N ARG A 341 -21.42 -3.34 13.00
CA ARG A 341 -20.01 -3.00 13.23
C ARG A 341 -19.90 -1.96 14.34
N PRO A 342 -18.83 -1.96 15.16
CA PRO A 342 -18.56 -0.83 16.04
C PRO A 342 -18.44 0.43 15.19
N SER A 343 -18.98 1.56 15.65
CA SER A 343 -18.87 2.81 14.91
C SER A 343 -17.42 3.25 14.84
N ALA A 344 -16.81 3.11 13.66
CA ALA A 344 -15.48 3.64 13.41
C ALA A 344 -15.54 5.18 13.41
N ARG A 345 -14.74 5.82 14.25
CA ARG A 345 -14.45 7.25 14.15
C ARG A 345 -13.10 7.38 13.47
N LYS A 346 -12.96 8.26 12.47
CA LYS A 346 -11.62 8.75 12.12
C LYS A 346 -11.12 9.53 13.33
N GLY A 347 -9.93 9.23 13.84
CA GLY A 347 -9.31 10.05 14.87
C GLY A 347 -9.23 11.50 14.40
N GLY A 348 -9.33 12.44 15.36
CA GLY A 348 -9.37 13.88 15.09
C GLY A 348 -8.03 14.42 14.61
N THR A 349 -7.73 15.70 14.89
CA THR A 349 -6.39 16.25 14.58
C THR A 349 -5.31 15.59 15.43
N GLY A 350 -4.09 15.48 14.89
CA GLY A 350 -2.94 14.87 15.57
C GLY A 350 -2.60 13.47 15.05
N GLN A 351 -2.03 12.63 15.91
CA GLN A 351 -1.41 11.35 15.54
C GLN A 351 -2.40 10.25 15.10
N ASP A 352 -3.69 10.37 15.44
CA ASP A 352 -4.74 9.44 15.01
C ASP A 352 -5.59 10.00 13.84
N ALA A 353 -5.18 11.11 13.23
CA ALA A 353 -5.91 11.74 12.13
C ALA A 353 -6.15 10.76 10.98
N GLY A 354 -7.42 10.38 10.81
CA GLY A 354 -7.84 9.42 9.79
C GLY A 354 -7.83 7.94 10.19
N ALA A 355 -7.26 7.56 11.35
CA ALA A 355 -7.28 6.18 11.84
C ALA A 355 -8.66 5.79 12.39
N ALA A 356 -9.15 4.60 12.07
CA ALA A 356 -10.42 4.10 12.58
C ALA A 356 -10.29 3.71 14.06
N ILE A 357 -10.88 4.48 14.96
CA ILE A 357 -11.03 4.15 16.38
C ILE A 357 -12.35 3.41 16.54
N GLU A 358 -12.29 2.15 17.01
CA GLU A 358 -13.49 1.40 17.40
C GLU A 358 -14.19 2.13 18.55
N GLY A 359 -15.45 2.49 18.33
CA GLY A 359 -16.24 3.18 19.34
C GLY A 359 -17.67 2.69 19.40
N PHE A 360 -18.27 2.80 20.57
CA PHE A 360 -19.71 2.67 20.75
C PHE A 360 -20.42 3.95 20.26
N PRO A 361 -21.64 3.86 19.70
CA PRO A 361 -22.48 2.66 19.54
C PRO A 361 -22.11 1.76 18.35
N TRP A 362 -22.79 0.61 18.23
CA TRP A 362 -22.75 -0.23 17.03
C TRP A 362 -23.66 0.33 15.94
N THR A 363 -23.24 0.22 14.68
CA THR A 363 -24.00 0.69 13.52
C THR A 363 -24.09 -0.37 12.44
N ALA A 364 -25.19 -0.37 11.69
CA ALA A 364 -25.38 -1.17 10.48
C ALA A 364 -25.89 -0.25 9.36
N LEU A 365 -25.30 -0.35 8.16
CA LEU A 365 -25.71 0.47 7.01
C LEU A 365 -26.46 -0.40 5.99
N LEU A 366 -27.71 -0.04 5.71
CA LEU A 366 -28.59 -0.75 4.77
C LEU A 366 -28.37 -0.25 3.33
N ALA A 367 -27.12 -0.32 2.86
CA ALA A 367 -26.72 0.29 1.58
C ALA A 367 -26.73 -0.65 0.37
N SER A 368 -26.75 -1.98 0.50
CA SER A 368 -26.78 -2.85 -0.68
C SER A 368 -28.09 -2.69 -1.47
N PRO A 369 -28.14 -3.05 -2.77
CA PRO A 369 -29.39 -3.04 -3.54
C PRO A 369 -30.51 -3.85 -2.86
N SER A 370 -30.21 -5.02 -2.30
CA SER A 370 -31.17 -5.86 -1.58
C SER A 370 -31.64 -5.23 -0.26
N HIS A 371 -30.77 -4.51 0.45
CA HIS A 371 -31.17 -3.80 1.67
C HIS A 371 -32.08 -2.63 1.33
N ARG A 372 -31.80 -1.89 0.25
CA ARG A 372 -32.60 -0.74 -0.17
C ARG A 372 -33.98 -1.15 -0.68
N SER A 373 -34.07 -2.27 -1.38
CA SER A 373 -35.34 -2.82 -1.86
C SER A 373 -36.15 -3.57 -0.79
N ASN A 374 -35.61 -3.73 0.42
CA ASN A 374 -36.36 -4.29 1.54
C ASN A 374 -37.60 -3.41 1.82
N PRO A 375 -38.81 -4.01 2.00
CA PRO A 375 -40.04 -3.25 2.19
C PRO A 375 -40.00 -2.26 3.36
N ALA A 376 -39.38 -2.64 4.49
CA ALA A 376 -39.30 -1.76 5.67
C ALA A 376 -38.34 -0.59 5.44
N ALA A 377 -37.18 -0.84 4.81
CA ALA A 377 -36.23 0.21 4.46
C ALA A 377 -36.80 1.16 3.40
N THR A 378 -37.49 0.63 2.38
CA THR A 378 -38.18 1.42 1.36
C THR A 378 -39.29 2.26 1.98
N ALA A 379 -40.15 1.68 2.83
CA ALA A 379 -41.24 2.40 3.49
C ALA A 379 -40.71 3.58 4.31
N PHE A 380 -39.61 3.40 5.05
CA PHE A 380 -39.03 4.49 5.83
C PHE A 380 -38.50 5.61 4.94
N ARG A 381 -37.74 5.27 3.89
CA ARG A 381 -37.17 6.26 2.98
C ARG A 381 -38.25 6.98 2.17
N GLN A 382 -39.30 6.26 1.75
CA GLN A 382 -40.43 6.82 1.03
C GLN A 382 -41.21 7.79 1.89
N TRP A 383 -41.43 7.48 3.18
CA TRP A 383 -42.06 8.40 4.11
C TRP A 383 -41.28 9.72 4.21
N VAL A 384 -39.94 9.68 4.26
CA VAL A 384 -39.10 10.89 4.26
C VAL A 384 -39.24 11.64 2.94
N ALA A 385 -39.15 10.94 1.80
CA ALA A 385 -39.30 11.55 0.48
C ALA A 385 -40.64 12.27 0.33
N ASP A 386 -41.75 11.61 0.68
CA ASP A 386 -43.10 12.15 0.59
C ASP A 386 -43.31 13.33 1.54
N SER A 387 -42.78 13.24 2.77
CA SER A 387 -42.90 14.31 3.77
C SER A 387 -42.27 15.62 3.29
N PHE A 388 -41.15 15.52 2.57
CA PHE A 388 -40.40 16.68 2.06
C PHE A 388 -40.65 17.00 0.59
N GLN A 389 -41.55 16.27 -0.08
CA GLN A 389 -41.84 16.39 -1.51
C GLN A 389 -40.56 16.29 -2.37
N ALA A 390 -39.65 15.39 -1.97
CA ALA A 390 -38.37 15.18 -2.63
C ALA A 390 -38.36 13.83 -3.36
N PRO A 391 -37.57 13.69 -4.44
CA PRO A 391 -37.35 12.39 -5.03
C PRO A 391 -36.72 11.42 -4.02
N LEU A 392 -37.12 10.15 -4.03
CA LEU A 392 -36.52 9.11 -3.18
C LEU A 392 -34.98 9.03 -3.34
N ALA A 393 -34.50 9.39 -4.53
CA ALA A 393 -33.08 9.47 -4.83
C ALA A 393 -32.32 10.44 -3.91
N HIS A 394 -32.95 11.43 -3.30
CA HIS A 394 -32.30 12.37 -2.37
C HIS A 394 -32.21 11.83 -0.93
N VAL A 395 -32.85 10.70 -0.62
CA VAL A 395 -32.87 10.12 0.72
C VAL A 395 -31.74 9.11 0.86
N GLU A 396 -30.84 9.33 1.82
CA GLU A 396 -29.73 8.42 2.11
C GLU A 396 -30.23 7.00 2.46
N ALA A 397 -29.33 6.02 2.32
CA ALA A 397 -29.58 4.67 2.82
C ALA A 397 -29.81 4.70 4.34
N VAL A 398 -30.67 3.79 4.83
CA VAL A 398 -30.99 3.72 6.26
C VAL A 398 -29.78 3.24 7.05
N ARG A 399 -29.39 3.98 8.08
CA ARG A 399 -28.36 3.58 9.05
C ARG A 399 -29.02 3.21 10.37
N LEU A 400 -28.84 1.97 10.79
CA LEU A 400 -29.26 1.51 12.10
C LEU A 400 -28.17 1.76 13.13
N ILE A 401 -28.57 2.09 14.35
CA ILE A 401 -27.68 2.23 15.48
C ILE A 401 -28.23 1.42 16.66
N ARG A 402 -27.35 0.68 17.32
CA ARG A 402 -27.63 -0.13 18.51
C ARG A 402 -26.78 0.39 19.68
N TYR A 403 -27.44 0.81 20.74
CA TYR A 403 -26.83 1.14 22.03
C TYR A 403 -27.19 0.05 23.04
N ARG A 404 -26.20 -0.61 23.64
CA ARG A 404 -26.39 -1.55 24.75
C ARG A 404 -26.35 -0.81 26.09
N HIS A 405 -26.64 -1.54 27.16
CA HIS A 405 -26.59 -1.02 28.53
C HIS A 405 -25.28 -0.24 28.80
N GLY A 406 -25.43 1.00 29.28
CA GLY A 406 -24.33 1.91 29.59
C GLY A 406 -23.65 2.54 28.37
N GLU A 407 -23.92 2.06 27.15
CA GLU A 407 -23.30 2.62 25.94
C GLU A 407 -23.88 4.00 25.62
N ALA A 408 -23.00 4.98 25.47
CA ALA A 408 -23.28 6.29 24.92
C ALA A 408 -22.06 6.80 24.14
N PRO A 409 -22.25 7.58 23.07
CA PRO A 409 -21.13 8.23 22.42
C PRO A 409 -20.59 9.34 23.33
N GLN A 410 -19.27 9.34 23.56
CA GLN A 410 -18.60 10.31 24.43
C GLN A 410 -18.86 11.77 24.02
N SER A 411 -18.83 12.03 22.70
CA SER A 411 -19.11 13.33 22.11
C SER A 411 -20.40 13.34 21.31
N ALA A 412 -21.04 14.51 21.24
CA ALA A 412 -22.13 14.75 20.32
C ALA A 412 -21.64 14.61 18.87
N ARG A 413 -22.48 13.99 18.04
CA ARG A 413 -22.22 13.80 16.61
C ARG A 413 -22.93 14.88 15.84
N SER A 414 -22.21 15.48 14.91
CA SER A 414 -22.83 16.34 13.93
C SER A 414 -23.40 15.52 12.78
N ASP A 415 -24.55 15.94 12.30
CA ASP A 415 -25.14 15.41 11.08
C ASP A 415 -24.72 16.23 9.84
N LEU A 416 -24.08 17.39 10.03
CA LEU A 416 -23.46 18.16 8.95
C LEU A 416 -22.30 17.39 8.33
N ARG A 417 -22.10 17.56 7.03
CA ARG A 417 -20.85 17.19 6.38
C ARG A 417 -19.86 18.35 6.43
N PRO A 418 -18.63 18.14 6.93
CA PRO A 418 -17.62 19.19 6.94
C PRO A 418 -17.24 19.55 5.49
N ALA A 419 -16.69 20.75 5.29
CA ALA A 419 -16.41 21.29 3.96
C ALA A 419 -15.42 20.44 3.13
N ASP A 420 -14.60 19.63 3.79
CA ASP A 420 -13.64 18.70 3.20
C ASP A 420 -14.23 17.30 2.92
N ASP A 421 -15.49 17.04 3.28
CA ASP A 421 -16.17 15.78 2.99
C ASP A 421 -16.44 15.66 1.49
N THR A 422 -15.74 14.73 0.85
CA THR A 422 -15.83 14.42 -0.57
C THR A 422 -17.26 14.12 -1.03
N SER A 423 -18.12 13.57 -0.17
CA SER A 423 -19.52 13.25 -0.52
C SER A 423 -20.37 14.48 -0.82
N LEU A 424 -19.93 15.68 -0.40
CA LEU A 424 -20.57 16.95 -0.75
C LEU A 424 -20.60 17.16 -2.26
N TRP A 425 -19.56 16.74 -2.99
CA TRP A 425 -19.54 16.81 -4.45
C TRP A 425 -20.68 16.02 -5.07
N LEU A 426 -20.94 14.83 -4.52
CA LEU A 426 -21.88 13.89 -5.09
C LEU A 426 -23.34 14.22 -4.78
N SER A 427 -23.63 14.57 -3.52
CA SER A 427 -25.00 14.70 -3.03
C SER A 427 -25.27 16.02 -2.27
N GLY A 428 -24.29 16.91 -2.19
CA GLY A 428 -24.41 18.16 -1.45
C GLY A 428 -24.56 17.97 0.06
N GLN A 429 -24.90 19.05 0.76
CA GLN A 429 -25.11 19.02 2.20
C GLN A 429 -26.39 18.24 2.59
N ARG A 430 -26.41 17.69 3.81
CA ARG A 430 -27.65 17.18 4.42
C ARG A 430 -28.57 18.34 4.75
N LEU A 431 -29.84 18.20 4.40
CA LEU A 431 -30.89 19.17 4.67
C LEU A 431 -31.61 18.88 5.98
N VAL A 432 -31.90 17.60 6.22
CA VAL A 432 -32.74 17.10 7.30
C VAL A 432 -32.18 15.80 7.82
N THR A 433 -32.27 15.60 9.14
CA THR A 433 -32.11 14.30 9.77
C THR A 433 -33.47 13.78 10.23
N VAL A 434 -33.73 12.50 9.96
CA VAL A 434 -34.89 11.76 10.46
C VAL A 434 -34.40 10.57 11.26
N MET A 435 -34.74 10.53 12.54
CA MET A 435 -34.35 9.48 13.47
C MET A 435 -35.58 8.77 14.02
N LEU A 436 -35.81 7.53 13.58
CA LEU A 436 -36.90 6.67 14.00
C LEU A 436 -36.47 5.76 15.15
N GLN A 437 -37.25 5.76 16.23
CA GLN A 437 -37.06 4.84 17.36
C GLN A 437 -37.68 3.48 17.02
N LEU A 438 -36.90 2.40 17.10
CA LEU A 438 -37.33 1.06 16.65
C LEU A 438 -37.90 0.18 17.78
N ASN A 439 -37.63 0.50 19.03
CA ASN A 439 -38.11 -0.23 20.20
C ASN A 439 -38.38 0.69 21.39
N ASP A 440 -39.20 0.24 22.34
CA ASP A 440 -39.51 1.01 23.54
C ASP A 440 -38.35 0.99 24.54
N ILE A 441 -38.06 2.15 25.15
CA ILE A 441 -37.02 2.34 26.18
C ILE A 441 -37.59 2.87 27.51
N SER A 442 -38.87 3.25 27.52
CA SER A 442 -39.49 4.17 28.49
C SER A 442 -39.70 3.65 29.91
N ALA A 443 -39.46 2.36 30.19
CA ALA A 443 -39.70 1.79 31.53
C ALA A 443 -38.48 1.82 32.46
N GLN A 444 -37.26 2.02 31.94
CA GLN A 444 -36.03 1.75 32.69
C GLN A 444 -35.08 2.95 32.84
N GLY A 445 -35.39 4.11 32.25
CA GLY A 445 -34.56 5.31 32.33
C GLY A 445 -33.41 5.35 31.32
N GLY A 446 -32.99 6.57 30.94
CA GLY A 446 -31.85 6.79 30.04
C GLY A 446 -32.15 6.57 28.55
N GLY A 447 -31.10 6.68 27.73
CA GLY A 447 -31.20 6.50 26.29
C GLY A 447 -31.87 7.65 25.53
N GLU A 448 -32.19 8.78 26.16
CA GLU A 448 -32.78 9.94 25.50
C GLU A 448 -31.87 10.50 24.41
N THR A 449 -32.46 11.16 23.41
CA THR A 449 -31.67 11.92 22.43
C THR A 449 -31.40 13.29 23.01
N PHE A 450 -30.12 13.62 23.18
CA PHE A 450 -29.67 14.86 23.78
C PHE A 450 -29.00 15.77 22.75
N PHE A 451 -29.51 17.01 22.64
CA PHE A 451 -28.99 18.08 21.80
C PHE A 451 -28.30 19.13 22.69
N PRO A 452 -26.98 19.05 22.94
CA PRO A 452 -26.27 19.97 23.84
C PRO A 452 -26.32 21.44 23.42
N ASN A 453 -26.40 21.73 22.13
CA ASN A 453 -26.24 23.09 21.62
C ASN A 453 -27.56 23.87 21.51
N LEU A 454 -28.69 23.23 21.82
CA LEU A 454 -29.99 23.91 21.86
C LEU A 454 -30.20 24.62 23.21
N ARG A 455 -31.18 25.55 23.23
CA ARG A 455 -31.51 26.37 24.41
C ARG A 455 -30.28 27.10 24.96
N GLU A 456 -29.56 27.78 24.07
CA GLU A 456 -28.38 28.58 24.43
C GLU A 456 -27.28 27.76 25.14
N GLY A 457 -27.22 26.45 24.86
CA GLY A 457 -26.22 25.53 25.42
C GLY A 457 -26.65 24.79 26.69
N GLU A 458 -27.83 25.07 27.24
CA GLU A 458 -28.41 24.27 28.35
C GLU A 458 -28.68 22.82 27.93
N GLY A 459 -28.91 22.63 26.63
CA GLY A 459 -29.20 21.34 26.02
C GLY A 459 -30.65 20.91 26.17
N MET A 460 -31.06 19.95 25.33
CA MET A 460 -32.43 19.44 25.30
C MET A 460 -32.43 17.92 25.20
N GLN A 461 -33.13 17.25 26.12
CA GLN A 461 -33.30 15.79 26.15
C GLN A 461 -34.69 15.44 25.65
N ILE A 462 -34.77 14.47 24.74
CA ILE A 462 -36.02 14.02 24.14
C ILE A 462 -36.14 12.50 24.28
N PRO A 463 -37.10 12.01 25.09
CA PRO A 463 -37.46 10.59 25.10
C PRO A 463 -38.31 10.29 23.85
N LEU A 464 -38.02 9.18 23.16
CA LEU A 464 -38.82 8.72 22.03
C LEU A 464 -39.46 7.36 22.31
N GLN A 465 -40.69 7.18 21.82
CA GLN A 465 -41.42 5.90 21.85
C GLN A 465 -41.18 5.11 20.57
N ALA A 466 -41.35 3.77 20.60
CA ALA A 466 -41.23 2.95 19.41
C ALA A 466 -42.19 3.40 18.30
N GLY A 467 -41.68 3.51 17.07
CA GLY A 467 -42.44 3.95 15.90
C GLY A 467 -42.50 5.47 15.73
N ASN A 468 -42.09 6.27 16.72
CA ASN A 468 -42.01 7.72 16.59
C ASN A 468 -40.67 8.12 15.96
N ALA A 469 -40.70 9.16 15.12
CA ALA A 469 -39.51 9.73 14.51
C ALA A 469 -39.28 11.17 14.97
N LEU A 470 -38.02 11.48 15.27
CA LEU A 470 -37.56 12.85 15.50
C LEU A 470 -37.01 13.43 14.20
N VAL A 471 -37.46 14.62 13.83
CA VAL A 471 -37.15 15.32 12.57
C VAL A 471 -36.60 16.70 12.87
N TRP A 472 -35.46 17.05 12.28
CA TRP A 472 -34.85 18.38 12.43
C TRP A 472 -34.01 18.77 11.20
N PRO A 473 -33.92 20.06 10.87
CA PRO A 473 -33.04 20.56 9.82
C PRO A 473 -31.57 20.55 10.29
N THR A 474 -30.66 20.32 9.35
CA THR A 474 -29.20 20.36 9.56
C THR A 474 -28.55 21.63 9.01
N VAL A 475 -29.37 22.56 8.53
CA VAL A 475 -28.98 23.87 8.00
C VAL A 475 -29.87 24.98 8.60
N THR A 476 -29.34 26.20 8.67
CA THR A 476 -30.10 27.40 9.00
C THR A 476 -31.13 27.71 7.91
N ARG A 477 -32.05 28.64 8.19
CA ARG A 477 -33.03 29.09 7.19
C ARG A 477 -32.38 29.73 5.96
N ASP A 478 -31.17 30.26 6.11
CA ASP A 478 -30.40 30.89 5.03
C ASP A 478 -29.48 29.87 4.28
N GLY A 479 -29.61 28.58 4.61
CA GLY A 479 -28.91 27.49 3.95
C GLY A 479 -27.50 27.20 4.47
N ASP A 480 -27.06 27.86 5.55
CA ASP A 480 -25.76 27.61 6.15
C ASP A 480 -25.80 26.33 7.03
N PRO A 481 -24.80 25.44 6.95
CA PRO A 481 -24.68 24.31 7.89
C PRO A 481 -24.66 24.80 9.33
N THR A 482 -25.35 24.08 10.22
CA THR A 482 -25.40 24.43 11.64
C THR A 482 -25.06 23.25 12.55
N ASP A 483 -24.34 23.54 13.62
CA ASP A 483 -23.96 22.59 14.66
C ASP A 483 -24.93 22.59 15.85
N LEU A 484 -25.97 23.45 15.82
CA LEU A 484 -27.00 23.53 16.86
C LEU A 484 -27.73 22.19 17.07
N THR A 485 -27.78 21.36 16.04
CA THR A 485 -28.41 20.03 16.08
C THR A 485 -27.42 18.89 16.30
N ASN A 486 -26.18 19.19 16.71
CA ASN A 486 -25.28 18.17 17.24
C ASN A 486 -26.00 17.38 18.32
N ARG A 487 -25.93 16.05 18.25
CA ARG A 487 -26.71 15.17 19.13
C ARG A 487 -25.93 13.95 19.60
N LYS A 488 -26.25 13.47 20.80
CA LYS A 488 -25.81 12.18 21.34
C LYS A 488 -26.98 11.44 21.99
N ALA A 489 -26.89 10.12 22.08
CA ALA A 489 -27.75 9.38 22.98
C ALA A 489 -27.18 9.49 24.41
N LEU A 490 -28.05 9.64 25.42
CA LEU A 490 -27.66 9.42 26.81
C LEU A 490 -27.44 7.91 27.06
N PRO A 491 -26.66 7.53 28.09
CA PRO A 491 -26.47 6.13 28.45
C PRO A 491 -27.81 5.41 28.68
N THR A 492 -27.93 4.18 28.20
CA THR A 492 -29.13 3.37 28.42
C THR A 492 -29.04 2.60 29.73
N GLU A 493 -30.13 2.56 30.50
CA GLU A 493 -30.22 1.77 31.73
C GLU A 493 -30.98 0.47 31.45
N ASN A 494 -30.35 -0.67 31.72
CA ASN A 494 -30.90 -2.03 31.63
C ASN A 494 -31.59 -2.44 30.31
N CYS A 495 -31.43 -1.68 29.22
CA CYS A 495 -32.06 -1.95 27.93
C CYS A 495 -31.09 -1.87 26.74
N VAL A 496 -31.57 -2.27 25.57
CA VAL A 496 -30.90 -2.05 24.28
C VAL A 496 -31.75 -1.10 23.46
N LYS A 497 -31.18 0.03 23.04
CA LYS A 497 -31.85 1.02 22.18
C LYS A 497 -31.47 0.79 20.72
N TYR A 498 -32.47 0.65 19.86
CA TYR A 498 -32.33 0.62 18.41
C TYR A 498 -32.95 1.86 17.79
N VAL A 499 -32.20 2.53 16.91
CA VAL A 499 -32.71 3.63 16.09
C VAL A 499 -32.36 3.42 14.63
N ALA A 500 -33.25 3.85 13.74
CA ALA A 500 -32.97 4.02 12.32
C ALA A 500 -32.79 5.51 12.01
N LEU A 501 -31.69 5.84 11.34
CA LEU A 501 -31.37 7.18 10.88
C LEU A 501 -31.34 7.21 9.36
N THR A 502 -31.92 8.25 8.78
CA THR A 502 -31.67 8.62 7.39
C THR A 502 -31.61 10.14 7.28
N TRP A 503 -31.11 10.61 6.14
CA TRP A 503 -30.93 12.01 5.85
C TRP A 503 -31.48 12.35 4.47
N LEU A 504 -32.01 13.56 4.33
CA LEU A 504 -32.34 14.14 3.04
C LEU A 504 -31.16 14.98 2.54
N ARG A 505 -30.76 14.80 1.28
CA ARG A 505 -29.62 15.48 0.66
C ARG A 505 -30.07 16.57 -0.31
N ALA A 506 -29.24 17.61 -0.45
CA ALA A 506 -29.50 18.72 -1.38
C ALA A 506 -29.52 18.26 -2.85
N GLN A 507 -28.82 17.18 -3.18
CA GLN A 507 -28.79 16.59 -4.52
C GLN A 507 -29.03 15.07 -4.48
N GLY A 508 -29.35 14.49 -5.63
CA GLY A 508 -29.65 13.06 -5.78
C GLY A 508 -28.50 12.18 -5.27
N TYR A 509 -28.75 11.48 -4.17
CA TYR A 509 -27.87 10.49 -3.57
C TYR A 509 -27.89 9.16 -4.36
N GLU A 510 -29.06 8.67 -4.78
CA GLU A 510 -29.15 7.37 -5.47
C GLU A 510 -28.58 7.38 -6.88
N ASP A 511 -28.62 8.50 -7.60
CA ASP A 511 -28.03 8.58 -8.93
C ASP A 511 -26.54 8.28 -8.88
N VAL A 512 -25.88 8.73 -7.82
CA VAL A 512 -24.47 8.44 -7.56
C VAL A 512 -24.29 7.01 -7.08
N VAL A 513 -25.14 6.56 -6.16
CA VAL A 513 -24.94 5.28 -5.46
C VAL A 513 -25.35 4.08 -6.34
N LYS A 514 -26.21 4.26 -7.35
CA LYS A 514 -26.46 3.24 -8.39
C LYS A 514 -25.22 3.01 -9.26
N ASN A 515 -24.38 4.03 -9.40
CA ASN A 515 -23.13 3.96 -10.15
C ASN A 515 -21.94 3.60 -9.25
N LEU A 516 -22.10 3.63 -7.92
CA LEU A 516 -21.06 3.21 -6.98
C LEU A 516 -20.56 1.76 -7.15
N PRO A 517 -21.34 0.75 -7.55
CA PRO A 517 -20.80 -0.58 -7.86
C PRO A 517 -19.88 -0.61 -9.09
N LEU A 518 -20.15 0.26 -10.08
CA LEU A 518 -19.26 0.47 -11.24
C LEU A 518 -18.02 1.27 -10.83
N ILE A 519 -18.19 2.23 -9.92
CA ILE A 519 -17.08 2.95 -9.30
C ILE A 519 -16.28 2.03 -8.37
N ASP A 520 -16.87 1.10 -7.62
CA ASP A 520 -16.17 0.08 -6.82
C ASP A 520 -15.41 -0.90 -7.73
N GLN A 521 -15.85 -1.09 -8.99
CA GLN A 521 -15.10 -1.82 -10.03
C GLN A 521 -13.96 -0.98 -10.65
N ALA A 522 -14.17 0.32 -10.91
CA ALA A 522 -13.14 1.25 -11.39
C ALA A 522 -12.07 1.52 -10.32
N LEU A 523 -12.51 1.77 -9.08
CA LEU A 523 -11.70 1.67 -7.86
C LEU A 523 -11.12 0.25 -7.72
N GLY A 524 -11.83 -0.80 -8.09
CA GLY A 524 -11.27 -2.16 -8.16
C GLY A 524 -10.12 -2.32 -9.17
N CYS A 525 -10.00 -1.44 -10.17
CA CYS A 525 -8.92 -1.43 -11.16
C CYS A 525 -7.80 -0.44 -10.80
N SER A 526 -8.08 0.86 -10.56
CA SER A 526 -7.07 1.86 -10.17
C SER A 526 -6.65 1.77 -8.69
N MET A 527 -7.55 1.34 -7.80
CA MET A 527 -7.26 1.12 -6.38
C MET A 527 -6.66 -0.29 -6.12
N ARG A 528 -6.44 -1.16 -7.12
CA ARG A 528 -5.55 -2.34 -6.94
C ARG A 528 -4.12 -1.96 -6.56
N LEU A 529 -3.66 -0.78 -6.98
CA LEU A 529 -2.36 -0.22 -6.58
C LEU A 529 -2.41 0.58 -5.26
N PHE A 530 -3.59 1.09 -4.84
CA PHE A 530 -3.71 2.01 -3.69
C PHE A 530 -4.53 1.47 -2.49
N ALA A 531 -5.64 0.74 -2.71
CA ALA A 531 -6.43 0.05 -1.67
C ALA A 531 -5.75 -1.21 -1.13
N CYS A 532 -4.95 -1.90 -1.95
CA CYS A 532 -4.05 -2.95 -1.45
C CYS A 532 -3.10 -2.37 -0.37
N TRP A 533 -2.82 -1.06 -0.43
CA TRP A 533 -2.03 -0.37 0.59
C TRP A 533 -2.84 0.04 1.84
N LEU A 534 -4.10 0.48 1.71
CA LEU A 534 -4.90 1.00 2.84
C LEU A 534 -5.84 -0.01 3.51
N THR A 535 -6.42 -0.98 2.80
CA THR A 535 -7.38 -1.94 3.38
C THR A 535 -6.68 -3.14 4.03
N LEU A 536 -5.44 -3.45 3.64
CA LEU A 536 -4.59 -4.36 4.43
C LEU A 536 -4.22 -3.73 5.79
N ALA A 537 -4.10 -2.40 5.88
CA ALA A 537 -3.68 -1.72 7.12
C ALA A 537 -4.68 -1.82 8.30
N THR A 538 -5.96 -2.15 8.07
CA THR A 538 -6.99 -2.18 9.14
C THR A 538 -7.24 -3.55 9.77
N CYS A 539 -6.66 -4.64 9.24
CA CYS A 539 -6.78 -5.99 9.82
C CYS A 539 -5.45 -6.61 10.29
N HIS A 540 -4.31 -5.95 10.07
CA HIS A 540 -3.00 -6.40 10.56
C HIS A 540 -2.79 -5.98 12.03
N GLY A 541 -2.11 -6.82 12.82
CA GLY A 541 -2.01 -6.70 14.28
C GLY A 541 -1.85 -5.25 14.77
N GLN A 542 -2.85 -4.77 15.51
CA GLN A 542 -2.93 -3.36 15.90
C GLN A 542 -1.69 -2.96 16.71
N LEU A 543 -0.96 -1.96 16.21
CA LEU A 543 0.13 -1.32 16.94
C LEU A 543 -0.47 -0.41 18.02
N THR A 544 0.05 -0.49 19.24
CA THR A 544 -0.31 0.47 20.30
C THR A 544 0.23 1.86 19.97
N PRO A 545 -0.31 2.95 20.56
CA PRO A 545 0.21 4.29 20.33
C PRO A 545 1.72 4.41 20.57
N ALA A 546 2.24 3.80 21.64
CA ALA A 546 3.67 3.78 21.95
C ALA A 546 4.50 3.06 20.88
N GLN A 547 4.01 1.91 20.38
CA GLN A 547 4.68 1.19 19.28
C GLN A 547 4.68 2.00 17.98
N ARG A 548 3.59 2.70 17.67
CA ARG A 548 3.51 3.59 16.50
C ARG A 548 4.51 4.74 16.60
N GLU A 549 4.62 5.35 17.79
CA GLU A 549 5.59 6.42 18.04
C GLU A 549 7.04 5.94 17.83
N VAL A 550 7.38 4.75 18.33
CA VAL A 550 8.72 4.16 18.13
C VAL A 550 9.02 3.93 16.65
N ILE A 551 8.08 3.37 15.89
CA ILE A 551 8.25 3.14 14.44
C ILE A 551 8.38 4.46 13.68
N GLU A 552 7.56 5.46 13.99
CA GLU A 552 7.61 6.75 13.29
C GLU A 552 8.89 7.53 13.61
N THR A 553 9.34 7.48 14.86
CA THR A 553 10.63 8.05 15.28
C THR A 553 11.79 7.37 14.54
N ALA A 554 11.78 6.03 14.47
CA ALA A 554 12.76 5.28 13.70
C ALA A 554 12.71 5.67 12.21
N ARG A 555 11.52 5.71 11.60
CA ARG A 555 11.32 6.10 10.20
C ARG A 555 11.91 7.47 9.92
N GLN A 556 11.60 8.48 10.73
CA GLN A 556 12.12 9.83 10.54
C GLN A 556 13.65 9.88 10.66
N SER A 557 14.22 9.21 11.67
CA SER A 557 15.67 9.18 11.86
C SER A 557 16.43 8.39 10.76
N SER A 558 15.78 7.37 10.20
CA SER A 558 16.36 6.50 9.17
C SER A 558 16.55 7.18 7.81
N ILE A 559 15.79 8.25 7.52
CA ILE A 559 15.87 8.99 6.23
C ILE A 559 17.25 9.63 6.09
N ASP A 560 17.63 10.44 7.09
CA ASP A 560 18.90 11.17 7.08
C ASP A 560 20.07 10.21 7.22
N ALA A 561 19.95 9.23 8.12
CA ALA A 561 20.99 8.23 8.34
C ALA A 561 21.26 7.37 7.10
N SER A 562 20.21 6.94 6.39
CA SER A 562 20.37 6.16 5.15
C SER A 562 20.92 7.00 4.02
N THR A 563 20.53 8.27 3.92
CA THR A 563 21.08 9.20 2.93
C THR A 563 22.58 9.43 3.17
N GLN A 564 22.99 9.55 4.43
CA GLN A 564 24.41 9.63 4.79
C GLN A 564 25.15 8.33 4.47
N ALA A 565 24.57 7.18 4.86
CA ALA A 565 25.15 5.86 4.58
C ALA A 565 25.28 5.60 3.08
N GLU A 566 24.33 6.05 2.26
CA GLU A 566 24.39 5.99 0.80
C GLU A 566 25.62 6.71 0.24
N ASN A 567 25.85 7.96 0.67
CA ASN A 567 27.02 8.72 0.26
C ASN A 567 28.33 8.02 0.69
N GLU A 568 28.36 7.46 1.90
CA GLU A 568 29.52 6.74 2.39
C GLU A 568 29.78 5.44 1.62
N ILE A 569 28.74 4.66 1.36
CA ILE A 569 28.81 3.41 0.59
C ILE A 569 29.30 3.71 -0.82
N LEU A 570 28.81 4.75 -1.49
CA LEU A 570 29.30 5.17 -2.82
C LEU A 570 30.79 5.52 -2.79
N ALA A 571 31.23 6.25 -1.76
CA ALA A 571 32.63 6.57 -1.58
C ALA A 571 33.48 5.30 -1.41
N VAL A 572 33.05 4.36 -0.56
CA VAL A 572 33.73 3.08 -0.34
C VAL A 572 33.75 2.23 -1.61
N PHE A 573 32.62 2.12 -2.32
CA PHE A 573 32.49 1.41 -3.60
C PHE A 573 33.41 1.97 -4.67
N SER A 574 33.78 3.25 -4.60
CA SER A 574 34.70 3.85 -5.55
C SER A 574 36.17 3.57 -5.24
N THR A 575 36.49 3.00 -4.06
CA THR A 575 37.88 2.73 -3.67
C THR A 575 38.46 1.47 -4.31
N THR A 576 39.75 1.51 -4.67
CA THR A 576 40.48 0.34 -5.18
C THR A 576 40.50 -0.81 -4.16
N SER A 577 40.59 -0.51 -2.87
CA SER A 577 40.63 -1.52 -1.80
C SER A 577 39.34 -2.35 -1.77
N PHE A 578 38.17 -1.70 -1.77
CA PHE A 578 36.88 -2.39 -1.79
C PHE A 578 36.74 -3.25 -3.04
N ARG A 579 37.08 -2.69 -4.22
CA ARG A 579 37.01 -3.40 -5.49
C ARG A 579 37.91 -4.62 -5.51
N TRP A 580 39.11 -4.52 -4.94
CA TRP A 580 40.02 -5.63 -4.83
C TRP A 580 39.45 -6.71 -3.90
N GLU A 581 38.96 -6.33 -2.71
CA GLU A 581 38.38 -7.28 -1.73
C GLU A 581 37.21 -8.07 -2.33
N LEU A 582 36.37 -7.40 -3.13
CA LEU A 582 35.24 -8.01 -3.82
C LEU A 582 35.70 -8.97 -4.95
N LYS A 583 36.72 -8.60 -5.74
CA LYS A 583 37.32 -9.48 -6.77
C LYS A 583 37.90 -10.77 -6.18
N LEU A 584 38.32 -10.70 -4.92
CA LEU A 584 38.91 -11.82 -4.21
C LEU A 584 37.89 -12.89 -3.82
N GLN A 585 36.61 -12.55 -3.84
CA GLN A 585 35.50 -13.46 -3.55
C GLN A 585 35.14 -14.37 -4.75
N GLY A 586 36.03 -14.56 -5.73
CA GLY A 586 35.76 -15.46 -6.86
C GLY A 586 35.05 -14.81 -8.04
N ALA A 587 34.30 -15.61 -8.81
CA ALA A 587 33.80 -15.21 -10.13
C ALA A 587 32.67 -14.18 -10.03
N ALA A 588 31.66 -14.40 -9.18
CA ALA A 588 30.61 -13.39 -9.00
C ALA A 588 31.17 -12.11 -8.34
N GLY A 589 32.10 -12.23 -7.39
CA GLY A 589 32.80 -11.08 -6.81
C GLY A 589 33.51 -10.21 -7.85
N ARG A 590 34.18 -10.81 -8.85
CA ARG A 590 34.78 -10.08 -9.98
C ARG A 590 33.73 -9.35 -10.83
N ARG A 591 32.58 -9.97 -11.09
CA ARG A 591 31.47 -9.33 -11.84
C ARG A 591 30.92 -8.12 -11.08
N LEU A 592 30.61 -8.29 -9.79
CA LEU A 592 30.15 -7.19 -8.93
C LEU A 592 31.18 -6.06 -8.86
N ALA A 593 32.47 -6.40 -8.78
CA ALA A 593 33.54 -5.41 -8.76
C ALA A 593 33.68 -4.63 -10.08
N SER A 594 33.20 -5.15 -11.21
CA SER A 594 33.21 -4.42 -12.49
C SER A 594 32.06 -3.42 -12.66
N LEU A 595 31.00 -3.53 -11.84
CA LEU A 595 29.88 -2.59 -11.90
C LEU A 595 30.30 -1.20 -11.45
N SER A 596 29.62 -0.15 -11.92
CA SER A 596 29.85 1.20 -11.38
C SER A 596 29.49 1.27 -9.88
N ALA A 597 29.99 2.27 -9.15
CA ALA A 597 29.61 2.44 -7.74
C ALA A 597 28.09 2.66 -7.57
N THR A 598 27.50 3.47 -8.46
CA THR A 598 26.06 3.72 -8.47
C THR A 598 25.26 2.47 -8.78
N GLU A 599 25.65 1.71 -9.82
CA GLU A 599 24.95 0.46 -10.18
C GLU A 599 25.00 -0.57 -9.05
N LEU A 600 26.16 -0.73 -8.40
CA LEU A 600 26.30 -1.64 -7.26
C LEU A 600 25.44 -1.21 -6.06
N LEU A 601 25.31 0.11 -5.82
CA LEU A 601 24.44 0.63 -4.78
C LEU A 601 22.96 0.39 -5.10
N GLU A 602 22.53 0.60 -6.33
CA GLU A 602 21.14 0.37 -6.72
C GLU A 602 20.75 -1.12 -6.59
N ARG A 603 21.64 -2.04 -7.01
CA ARG A 603 21.45 -3.47 -6.76
C ARG A 603 21.36 -3.80 -5.27
N LEU A 604 22.24 -3.21 -4.45
CA LEU A 604 22.18 -3.37 -3.00
C LEU A 604 20.84 -2.89 -2.42
N LYS A 605 20.35 -1.71 -2.83
CA LYS A 605 19.06 -1.17 -2.38
C LYS A 605 17.91 -2.12 -2.71
N VAL A 606 17.85 -2.63 -3.94
CA VAL A 606 16.82 -3.57 -4.37
C VAL A 606 16.92 -4.90 -3.60
N ALA A 607 18.13 -5.43 -3.41
CA ALA A 607 18.34 -6.66 -2.64
C ALA A 607 17.91 -6.49 -1.18
N LEU A 608 18.18 -5.34 -0.55
CA LEU A 608 17.73 -5.05 0.82
C LEU A 608 16.20 -4.87 0.91
N GLN A 609 15.53 -4.37 -0.13
CA GLN A 609 14.06 -4.32 -0.19
C GLN A 609 13.42 -5.71 -0.30
N ASN A 610 14.15 -6.65 -0.90
CA ASN A 610 13.77 -8.05 -1.08
C ASN A 610 14.27 -8.97 0.05
N LEU A 611 14.96 -8.41 1.05
CA LEU A 611 15.54 -9.17 2.15
C LEU A 611 14.47 -10.02 2.85
N GLU A 612 14.78 -11.29 3.09
CA GLU A 612 13.95 -12.17 3.90
C GLU A 612 14.13 -11.85 5.38
N TRP A 613 13.03 -11.62 6.07
CA TRP A 613 13.01 -11.46 7.51
C TRP A 613 12.47 -12.73 8.14
N VAL A 614 13.28 -13.33 9.00
CA VAL A 614 13.03 -14.67 9.51
C VAL A 614 12.98 -14.70 11.02
N THR A 615 12.15 -15.56 11.57
CA THR A 615 12.26 -15.98 12.98
C THR A 615 12.30 -17.49 13.03
N ASN A 616 13.32 -18.03 13.70
CA ASN A 616 13.49 -19.46 13.87
C ASN A 616 12.90 -19.88 15.23
N PHE A 617 12.31 -21.07 15.26
CA PHE A 617 11.68 -21.67 16.44
C PHE A 617 11.62 -23.20 16.33
N GLY A 618 11.10 -23.86 17.36
CA GLY A 618 10.99 -25.33 17.37
C GLY A 618 12.31 -26.02 17.70
N LEU A 619 13.01 -25.52 18.72
CA LEU A 619 14.11 -26.23 19.38
C LEU A 619 13.60 -27.51 20.06
N ASP A 620 14.42 -28.56 20.10
CA ASP A 620 14.09 -29.76 20.84
C ASP A 620 14.24 -29.57 22.37
N ALA A 621 13.69 -30.52 23.14
CA ALA A 621 13.67 -30.43 24.60
C ALA A 621 15.07 -30.38 25.25
N ASN A 622 16.07 -31.04 24.66
CA ASN A 622 17.43 -31.04 25.18
C ASN A 622 18.12 -29.70 24.92
N SER A 623 17.84 -29.12 23.75
CA SER A 623 18.40 -27.84 23.35
C SER A 623 17.78 -26.67 24.08
N LEU A 624 16.47 -26.74 24.36
CA LEU A 624 15.80 -25.85 25.30
C LEU A 624 16.36 -25.90 26.72
N LYS A 625 16.76 -27.10 27.18
CA LYS A 625 17.39 -27.26 28.48
C LYS A 625 18.76 -26.61 28.53
N SER A 626 19.49 -26.64 27.42
CA SER A 626 20.86 -26.11 27.32
C SER A 626 20.88 -24.59 27.07
N HIS A 627 19.83 -24.04 26.44
CA HIS A 627 19.71 -22.62 26.08
C HIS A 627 18.39 -22.03 26.59
N PRO A 628 18.21 -21.97 27.92
CA PRO A 628 16.98 -21.45 28.50
C PRO A 628 16.88 -19.94 28.25
N GLY A 629 16.11 -19.55 27.23
CA GLY A 629 15.95 -18.15 26.84
C GLY A 629 15.69 -17.93 25.36
N GLU A 630 15.98 -18.93 24.54
CA GLU A 630 15.73 -18.86 23.09
C GLU A 630 14.26 -19.09 22.75
N SER A 631 13.91 -18.90 21.48
CA SER A 631 12.58 -19.08 20.86
C SER A 631 12.00 -20.48 21.10
N ALA A 632 11.51 -20.69 22.32
CA ALA A 632 11.24 -22.03 22.83
C ALA A 632 9.85 -22.57 22.47
N PHE A 633 9.08 -21.81 21.71
CA PHE A 633 7.76 -22.19 21.28
C PHE A 633 7.81 -23.13 20.06
N SER A 634 6.82 -24.02 19.99
CA SER A 634 6.62 -24.96 18.88
C SER A 634 5.37 -24.58 18.09
N ILE A 635 5.11 -25.26 16.97
CA ILE A 635 3.82 -25.14 16.26
C ILE A 635 2.61 -25.44 17.16
N LYS A 636 2.76 -26.29 18.19
CA LYS A 636 1.69 -26.55 19.17
C LYS A 636 1.44 -25.34 20.06
N THR A 637 2.50 -24.61 20.41
CA THR A 637 2.39 -23.34 21.11
C THR A 637 1.68 -22.32 20.24
N LEU A 638 1.99 -22.23 18.94
CA LEU A 638 1.30 -21.34 18.02
C LEU A 638 -0.20 -21.67 17.94
N ASP A 639 -0.55 -22.96 17.80
CA ASP A 639 -1.95 -23.41 17.81
C ASP A 639 -2.65 -23.06 19.14
N ALA A 640 -1.99 -23.26 20.28
CA ALA A 640 -2.53 -22.90 21.60
C ALA A 640 -2.76 -21.38 21.76
N PHE A 641 -2.02 -20.56 21.02
CA PHE A 641 -2.18 -19.11 20.98
C PHE A 641 -3.06 -18.63 19.81
N GLY A 642 -3.80 -19.54 19.15
CA GLY A 642 -4.74 -19.20 18.08
C GLY A 642 -4.06 -18.85 16.75
N GLY A 643 -2.93 -19.48 16.44
CA GLY A 643 -2.13 -19.17 15.26
C GLY A 643 -1.31 -17.87 15.41
N ARG A 644 -1.05 -17.44 16.65
CA ARG A 644 -0.21 -16.28 16.96
C ARG A 644 1.16 -16.72 17.46
N PHE A 645 2.18 -15.93 17.17
CA PHE A 645 3.52 -16.08 17.72
C PHE A 645 3.60 -15.29 19.03
N PRO A 646 3.53 -15.94 20.21
CA PRO A 646 3.63 -15.22 21.48
C PRO A 646 5.04 -14.63 21.65
N THR A 647 5.14 -13.50 22.35
CA THR A 647 6.45 -13.01 22.83
C THR A 647 6.95 -13.88 23.99
N MET A 648 8.26 -13.85 24.25
CA MET A 648 8.83 -14.46 25.45
C MET A 648 8.20 -13.88 26.73
N TRP A 649 7.85 -12.59 26.73
CA TRP A 649 7.16 -11.94 27.83
C TRP A 649 5.72 -12.41 27.99
N GLU A 650 4.97 -12.70 26.92
CA GLU A 650 3.63 -13.31 27.00
C GLU A 650 3.73 -14.71 27.61
N LEU A 651 4.74 -15.49 27.24
CA LEU A 651 5.00 -16.79 27.84
C LEU A 651 5.37 -16.66 29.34
N LYS A 652 6.14 -15.63 29.72
CA LYS A 652 6.48 -15.35 31.12
C LYS A 652 5.25 -14.92 31.92
N ALA A 653 4.46 -14.00 31.40
CA ALA A 653 3.25 -13.48 32.05
C ALA A 653 2.17 -14.56 32.25
N THR A 654 2.18 -15.60 31.41
CA THR A 654 1.28 -16.76 31.51
C THR A 654 1.87 -17.92 32.32
N ASN A 655 3.05 -17.74 32.95
CA ASN A 655 3.78 -18.79 33.67
C ASN A 655 3.97 -20.06 32.83
N SER A 656 4.25 -19.91 31.55
CA SER A 656 4.47 -21.02 30.64
C SER A 656 5.70 -21.82 31.03
N SER A 657 5.58 -23.15 31.06
CA SER A 657 6.72 -24.06 31.30
C SER A 657 7.83 -23.92 30.27
N ILE A 658 7.51 -23.39 29.09
CA ILE A 658 8.44 -23.11 27.98
C ILE A 658 9.55 -22.16 28.41
N VAL A 659 9.24 -21.17 29.26
CA VAL A 659 10.20 -20.14 29.70
C VAL A 659 10.54 -20.22 31.19
N ALA A 660 10.17 -21.32 31.85
CA ALA A 660 10.36 -21.48 33.30
C ALA A 660 11.83 -21.52 33.72
N ASN A 661 12.73 -21.95 32.82
CA ASN A 661 14.16 -22.06 33.10
C ASN A 661 14.98 -20.82 32.69
N VAL A 662 14.35 -19.82 32.05
CA VAL A 662 15.05 -18.61 31.57
C VAL A 662 15.58 -17.83 32.77
N SER A 663 16.90 -17.61 32.82
CA SER A 663 17.57 -16.93 33.94
C SER A 663 17.13 -15.47 34.06
N GLN A 664 17.24 -14.89 35.26
CA GLN A 664 16.95 -13.47 35.43
C GLN A 664 17.92 -12.57 34.64
N ASP A 665 19.17 -13.01 34.47
CA ASP A 665 20.16 -12.28 33.65
C ASP A 665 19.71 -12.22 32.18
N GLN A 666 19.17 -13.32 31.62
CA GLN A 666 18.63 -13.33 30.27
C GLN A 666 17.42 -12.40 30.12
N TRP A 667 16.52 -12.36 31.10
CA TRP A 667 15.43 -11.39 31.11
C TRP A 667 15.93 -9.94 31.18
N GLY A 668 16.99 -9.70 31.97
CA GLY A 668 17.64 -8.40 32.07
C GLY A 668 18.27 -7.96 30.75
N VAL A 669 18.92 -8.88 30.03
CA VAL A 669 19.44 -8.66 28.67
C VAL A 669 18.32 -8.27 27.70
N MET A 670 17.21 -9.01 27.69
CA MET A 670 16.07 -8.70 26.82
C MET A 670 15.46 -7.33 27.14
N GLU A 671 15.22 -7.04 28.41
CA GLU A 671 14.65 -5.76 28.84
C GLU A 671 15.60 -4.58 28.53
N ALA A 672 16.90 -4.78 28.70
CA ALA A 672 17.90 -3.78 28.33
C ALA A 672 17.94 -3.52 26.82
N ALA A 673 17.88 -4.56 25.97
CA ALA A 673 17.77 -4.37 24.53
C ALA A 673 16.49 -3.62 24.14
N GLU A 674 15.34 -4.06 24.68
CA GLU A 674 14.02 -3.49 24.38
C GLU A 674 13.91 -2.02 24.79
N THR A 675 14.37 -1.66 25.99
CA THR A 675 14.27 -0.30 26.51
C THR A 675 15.44 0.59 26.08
N GLY A 676 16.65 0.04 26.03
CA GLY A 676 17.89 0.72 25.71
C GLY A 676 18.09 0.93 24.20
N LEU A 677 18.05 -0.14 23.41
CA LEU A 677 18.27 -0.06 21.96
C LEU A 677 16.97 0.30 21.22
N TYR A 678 15.89 -0.44 21.45
CA TYR A 678 14.63 -0.25 20.74
C TYR A 678 13.75 0.87 21.30
N ARG A 679 14.15 1.49 22.42
CA ARG A 679 13.46 2.63 23.05
C ARG A 679 12.00 2.34 23.41
N LEU A 680 11.67 1.08 23.69
CA LEU A 680 10.34 0.71 24.18
C LEU A 680 10.16 1.17 25.63
N PRO A 681 8.94 1.49 26.07
CA PRO A 681 8.68 1.84 27.46
C PRO A 681 9.12 0.74 28.44
N PRO A 682 9.68 1.08 29.61
CA PRO A 682 9.93 0.08 30.65
C PRO A 682 8.61 -0.49 31.17
N PHE A 683 8.65 -1.69 31.75
CA PHE A 683 7.46 -2.25 32.38
C PHE A 683 7.09 -1.48 33.66
N SER A 684 5.80 -1.39 33.97
CA SER A 684 5.35 -0.88 35.27
C SER A 684 5.71 -1.81 36.43
N LYS A 685 5.81 -3.12 36.16
CA LYS A 685 6.19 -4.17 37.12
C LYS A 685 6.82 -5.37 36.40
N VAL A 686 7.65 -6.12 37.12
CA VAL A 686 8.23 -7.39 36.64
C VAL A 686 7.75 -8.53 37.54
N PRO A 687 7.08 -9.58 37.00
CA PRO A 687 6.74 -9.78 35.59
C PRO A 687 5.66 -8.79 35.09
N PRO A 688 5.67 -8.47 33.79
CA PRO A 688 4.71 -7.54 33.19
C PRO A 688 3.28 -8.04 33.22
N SER A 689 2.31 -7.13 33.06
CA SER A 689 0.93 -7.54 32.78
C SER A 689 0.83 -8.26 31.41
N PRO A 690 -0.20 -9.08 31.16
CA PRO A 690 -0.44 -9.66 29.85
C PRO A 690 -0.54 -8.62 28.73
N GLU A 691 -1.05 -7.42 29.03
CA GLU A 691 -1.16 -6.30 28.11
C GLU A 691 0.24 -5.74 27.78
N GLU A 692 1.04 -5.40 28.79
CA GLU A 692 2.42 -4.93 28.61
C GLU A 692 3.30 -5.97 27.91
N ALA A 693 3.12 -7.24 28.21
CA ALA A 693 3.84 -8.34 27.59
C ALA A 693 3.57 -8.47 26.07
N ARG A 694 2.35 -8.12 25.62
CA ARG A 694 1.97 -8.09 24.20
C ARG A 694 2.59 -6.91 23.45
N GLU A 695 2.95 -5.84 24.17
CA GLU A 695 3.61 -4.67 23.57
C GLU A 695 5.06 -4.94 23.20
N ARG A 696 5.65 -6.03 23.70
CA ARG A 696 7.03 -6.41 23.42
C ARG A 696 7.21 -6.98 22.01
N PRO A 697 8.41 -6.85 21.44
CA PRO A 697 8.65 -7.24 20.06
C PRO A 697 8.77 -8.76 19.93
N ARG A 698 8.66 -9.23 18.68
CA ARG A 698 9.26 -10.49 18.25
C ARG A 698 10.54 -10.17 17.49
N TYR A 699 11.62 -10.87 17.81
CA TYR A 699 12.90 -10.66 17.13
C TYR A 699 12.92 -11.43 15.80
N LEU A 700 13.31 -10.71 14.75
CA LEU A 700 13.50 -11.23 13.41
C LEU A 700 14.95 -10.99 12.98
N ALA A 701 15.52 -11.92 12.25
CA ALA A 701 16.80 -11.75 11.59
C ALA A 701 16.60 -11.42 10.11
N GLY A 702 17.32 -10.42 9.60
CA GLY A 702 17.42 -10.13 8.18
C GLY A 702 18.44 -11.07 7.54
N ASN A 703 18.00 -11.89 6.57
CA ASN A 703 18.82 -12.90 5.89
C ASN A 703 19.81 -12.28 4.89
N THR A 704 20.78 -11.52 5.38
CA THR A 704 21.80 -10.79 4.58
C THR A 704 22.83 -11.71 3.92
N ARG A 705 22.69 -13.03 4.11
CA ARG A 705 23.55 -14.08 3.59
C ARG A 705 22.82 -15.06 2.69
N GLN A 706 21.53 -14.83 2.45
CA GLN A 706 20.69 -15.71 1.64
C GLN A 706 20.86 -17.19 2.04
N LEU A 707 20.79 -17.48 3.34
CA LEU A 707 20.73 -18.86 3.83
C LEU A 707 19.33 -19.40 3.59
N ALA A 708 19.22 -20.63 3.09
CA ALA A 708 17.93 -21.25 2.76
C ALA A 708 16.94 -21.28 3.93
N MET A 709 17.43 -21.38 5.16
CA MET A 709 16.64 -21.38 6.39
C MET A 709 16.64 -20.00 7.09
N GLY A 710 17.21 -18.97 6.46
CA GLY A 710 17.26 -17.61 6.98
C GLY A 710 18.40 -17.37 7.97
N VAL A 711 18.32 -17.99 9.14
CA VAL A 711 19.41 -18.03 10.12
C VAL A 711 19.67 -19.47 10.52
N ARG A 712 20.92 -19.80 10.89
CA ARG A 712 21.30 -21.16 11.29
C ARG A 712 20.71 -21.54 12.66
N ARG A 713 20.52 -20.55 13.54
CA ARG A 713 20.22 -20.73 14.96
C ARG A 713 18.74 -20.68 15.31
N TYR A 714 18.44 -20.92 16.58
CA TYR A 714 17.17 -20.67 17.24
C TYR A 714 16.01 -21.59 16.84
N GLY A 715 16.29 -22.68 16.13
CA GLY A 715 15.32 -23.75 15.93
C GLY A 715 15.36 -24.39 14.55
N SER A 716 14.61 -25.50 14.46
CA SER A 716 14.52 -26.34 13.26
C SER A 716 13.43 -25.90 12.27
N ILE A 717 12.65 -24.86 12.61
CA ILE A 717 11.60 -24.29 11.79
C ILE A 717 11.84 -22.78 11.65
N SER A 718 11.79 -22.27 10.44
CA SER A 718 11.91 -20.83 10.16
C SER A 718 10.62 -20.30 9.57
N ALA A 719 10.09 -19.22 10.16
CA ALA A 719 9.02 -18.44 9.57
C ALA A 719 9.60 -17.26 8.81
N ILE A 720 9.37 -17.23 7.49
CA ILE A 720 9.77 -16.10 6.63
C ILE A 720 8.57 -15.15 6.50
N LEU A 721 8.72 -13.93 6.98
CA LEU A 721 7.62 -12.97 7.04
C LEU A 721 7.39 -12.25 5.71
N ARG A 722 6.17 -11.73 5.57
CA ARG A 722 5.82 -10.82 4.49
C ARG A 722 6.56 -9.49 4.66
N ASN A 723 7.16 -8.97 3.58
CA ASN A 723 7.97 -7.75 3.68
C ASN A 723 7.12 -6.51 3.97
N ASP A 724 5.85 -6.49 3.57
CA ASP A 724 4.93 -5.41 3.92
C ASP A 724 4.61 -5.38 5.43
N VAL A 725 4.42 -6.53 6.07
CA VAL A 725 4.26 -6.62 7.53
C VAL A 725 5.48 -6.06 8.24
N VAL A 726 6.69 -6.42 7.80
CA VAL A 726 7.94 -5.94 8.41
C VAL A 726 8.11 -4.42 8.20
N ARG A 727 7.88 -3.91 6.99
CA ARG A 727 7.92 -2.46 6.70
C ARG A 727 6.96 -1.66 7.60
N GLN A 728 5.76 -2.18 7.81
CA GLN A 728 4.74 -1.48 8.60
C GLN A 728 5.02 -1.50 10.10
N ARG A 729 5.66 -2.56 10.62
CA ARG A 729 5.64 -2.88 12.05
C ARG A 729 7.01 -3.10 12.71
N ALA A 730 8.10 -3.11 11.96
CA ALA A 730 9.41 -3.42 12.51
C ALA A 730 10.34 -2.22 12.55
N VAL A 731 11.15 -2.16 13.61
CA VAL A 731 12.33 -1.30 13.72
C VAL A 731 13.58 -2.16 13.67
N ILE A 732 14.62 -1.67 13.01
CA ILE A 732 15.82 -2.44 12.65
C ILE A 732 17.04 -1.88 13.37
N VAL A 733 17.90 -2.78 13.83
CA VAL A 733 19.25 -2.47 14.28
C VAL A 733 20.28 -3.23 13.45
N GLY A 734 21.50 -2.70 13.40
CA GLY A 734 22.59 -3.30 12.62
C GLY A 734 23.21 -4.56 13.23
N SER A 735 22.70 -5.13 14.32
CA SER A 735 23.30 -6.31 14.96
C SER A 735 22.26 -7.07 15.79
N ASP A 736 22.54 -8.34 16.08
CA ASP A 736 21.86 -9.13 17.10
C ASP A 736 21.91 -8.42 18.47
N THR A 737 20.75 -8.08 19.05
CA THR A 737 20.70 -7.30 20.30
C THR A 737 21.04 -8.14 21.52
N GLY A 738 20.72 -9.42 21.54
CA GLY A 738 21.11 -10.32 22.64
C GLY A 738 22.64 -10.42 22.78
N GLY A 739 23.33 -10.64 21.65
CA GLY A 739 24.79 -10.62 21.59
C GLY A 739 25.36 -9.23 21.90
N TRP A 740 24.75 -8.16 21.39
CA TRP A 740 25.21 -6.80 21.66
C TRP A 740 25.10 -6.44 23.14
N GLU A 741 23.96 -6.67 23.79
CA GLU A 741 23.77 -6.38 25.22
C GLU A 741 24.75 -7.18 26.08
N SER A 742 24.99 -8.44 25.72
CA SER A 742 25.92 -9.31 26.46
C SER A 742 27.38 -8.84 26.35
N ILE A 743 27.78 -8.31 25.19
CA ILE A 743 29.17 -7.96 24.88
C ILE A 743 29.49 -6.49 25.20
N CYS A 744 28.58 -5.60 24.80
CA CYS A 744 28.81 -4.17 24.75
C CYS A 744 28.18 -3.42 25.93
N ASN A 745 27.02 -3.88 26.43
CA ASN A 745 26.34 -3.17 27.51
C ASN A 745 26.85 -3.59 28.89
N LYS A 746 27.82 -2.83 29.39
CA LYS A 746 28.41 -3.04 30.72
C LYS A 746 27.45 -2.87 31.89
N SER A 747 26.25 -2.32 31.67
CA SER A 747 25.22 -2.19 32.71
C SER A 747 24.41 -3.46 32.94
N VAL A 748 24.54 -4.45 32.05
CA VAL A 748 23.83 -5.73 32.12
C VAL A 748 24.80 -6.84 32.51
N THR A 749 24.33 -7.79 33.32
CA THR A 749 25.11 -8.99 33.62
C THR A 749 24.99 -9.96 32.43
N PRO A 750 26.09 -10.32 31.75
CA PRO A 750 26.01 -11.23 30.62
C PRO A 750 25.58 -12.62 31.07
N VAL A 751 24.72 -13.26 30.27
CA VAL A 751 24.15 -14.59 30.59
C VAL A 751 25.23 -15.66 30.68
N HIS A 752 26.22 -15.58 29.80
CA HIS A 752 27.40 -16.41 29.84
C HIS A 752 28.60 -15.55 30.17
N LYS A 753 29.35 -15.89 31.22
CA LYS A 753 30.65 -15.25 31.47
C LYS A 753 31.57 -15.64 30.32
N PRO A 754 32.02 -14.71 29.47
CA PRO A 754 32.90 -15.05 28.37
C PRO A 754 34.15 -15.72 28.95
N SER A 755 34.57 -16.84 28.35
CA SER A 755 35.86 -17.42 28.68
C SER A 755 36.96 -16.36 28.48
N TRP A 756 38.09 -16.48 29.18
CA TRP A 756 39.18 -15.51 29.04
C TRP A 756 39.64 -15.36 27.56
N PHE A 757 39.53 -16.44 26.77
CA PHE A 757 39.81 -16.43 25.34
C PHE A 757 38.70 -15.73 24.55
N ALA A 758 37.42 -16.00 24.86
CA ALA A 758 36.30 -15.28 24.27
C ALA A 758 36.42 -13.77 24.51
N LYS A 759 36.81 -13.34 25.71
CA LYS A 759 37.04 -11.93 26.04
C LYS A 759 38.17 -11.29 25.22
N LEU A 760 39.26 -12.05 24.99
CA LEU A 760 40.37 -11.60 24.13
C LEU A 760 39.91 -11.45 22.67
N VAL A 761 39.11 -12.40 22.18
CA VAL A 761 38.54 -12.37 20.83
C VAL A 761 37.52 -11.24 20.73
N GLU A 762 36.62 -11.08 21.69
CA GLU A 762 35.53 -10.11 21.76
C GLU A 762 36.04 -8.66 21.67
N ASP A 763 37.00 -8.27 22.52
CA ASP A 763 37.65 -6.94 22.48
C ASP A 763 38.36 -6.69 21.12
N ALA A 764 38.84 -7.76 20.49
CA ALA A 764 39.52 -7.69 19.21
C ALA A 764 38.58 -7.77 17.99
N SER A 765 37.34 -8.26 18.12
CA SER A 765 36.54 -8.79 17.00
C SER A 765 35.28 -8.00 16.68
N VAL A 766 34.58 -7.50 17.70
CA VAL A 766 33.30 -6.82 17.55
C VAL A 766 33.45 -5.36 17.93
N SER A 767 32.97 -4.45 17.08
CA SER A 767 32.94 -3.02 17.39
C SER A 767 31.55 -2.65 17.92
N CYS A 768 31.46 -2.21 19.18
CA CYS A 768 30.20 -1.83 19.82
C CYS A 768 29.67 -0.46 19.36
N ALA A 769 30.59 0.49 19.12
CA ALA A 769 30.27 1.89 18.84
C ALA A 769 29.38 2.11 17.58
N PRO A 770 29.51 1.34 16.49
CA PRO A 770 28.61 1.43 15.34
C PRO A 770 27.14 1.22 15.72
N VAL A 771 26.81 0.26 16.57
CA VAL A 771 25.41 -0.03 16.92
C VAL A 771 24.83 1.08 17.80
N GLU A 772 25.55 1.51 18.85
CA GLU A 772 25.09 2.56 19.77
C GLU A 772 24.80 3.91 19.10
N ARG A 773 25.61 4.24 18.08
CA ARG A 773 25.56 5.55 17.40
C ARG A 773 24.64 5.54 16.18
N THR A 774 24.24 4.37 15.72
CA THR A 774 23.37 4.25 14.55
C THR A 774 21.92 4.36 15.01
N PRO A 775 21.14 5.30 14.45
CA PRO A 775 19.73 5.40 14.79
C PRO A 775 18.98 4.13 14.36
N LEU A 776 17.80 3.91 14.93
CA LEU A 776 16.92 2.80 14.55
C LEU A 776 16.51 2.94 13.08
N GLY A 777 16.61 1.84 12.34
CA GLY A 777 16.17 1.76 10.96
C GLY A 777 14.73 1.26 10.81
N VAL A 778 14.25 1.31 9.58
CA VAL A 778 13.02 0.65 9.10
C VAL A 778 13.32 -0.06 7.79
N ALA A 779 12.53 -1.06 7.41
CA ALA A 779 12.82 -1.94 6.27
C ALA A 779 12.84 -1.21 4.92
N GLU A 780 12.20 -0.06 4.81
CA GLU A 780 12.22 0.82 3.63
C GLU A 780 13.55 1.57 3.47
N ARG A 781 14.30 1.73 4.56
CA ARG A 781 15.54 2.53 4.63
C ARG A 781 16.63 1.79 5.43
N PRO A 782 17.06 0.57 5.03
CA PRO A 782 17.95 -0.24 5.85
C PRO A 782 19.45 0.03 5.66
N LEU A 783 19.85 0.92 4.74
CA LEU A 783 21.27 1.09 4.35
C LEU A 783 22.20 1.41 5.52
N HIS A 784 21.79 2.31 6.43
CA HIS A 784 22.60 2.67 7.60
C HIS A 784 22.73 1.51 8.59
N SER A 785 21.66 0.72 8.78
CA SER A 785 21.69 -0.49 9.60
C SER A 785 22.60 -1.57 8.97
N PHE A 786 22.55 -1.75 7.65
CA PHE A 786 23.42 -2.66 6.92
C PHE A 786 24.90 -2.26 7.01
N LEU A 787 25.19 -0.97 6.88
CA LEU A 787 26.55 -0.44 7.04
C LEU A 787 27.05 -0.57 8.49
N ALA A 788 26.18 -0.36 9.48
CA ALA A 788 26.50 -0.57 10.88
C ALA A 788 26.82 -2.05 11.16
N ASN A 789 26.08 -3.00 10.58
CA ASN A 789 26.39 -4.42 10.63
C ASN A 789 27.79 -4.72 10.07
N ALA A 790 28.08 -4.22 8.88
CA ALA A 790 29.37 -4.40 8.22
C ALA A 790 30.55 -3.85 9.02
N ARG A 791 30.34 -2.75 9.76
CA ARG A 791 31.35 -2.17 10.65
C ARG A 791 31.52 -2.96 11.94
N THR A 792 30.42 -3.44 12.50
CA THR A 792 30.38 -4.23 13.74
C THR A 792 31.21 -5.50 13.58
N PHE A 793 31.03 -6.20 12.46
CA PHE A 793 31.66 -7.50 12.19
C PHE A 793 32.88 -7.45 11.27
N ARG A 794 33.38 -6.25 10.91
CA ARG A 794 34.47 -6.09 9.94
C ARG A 794 35.70 -6.96 10.25
N LYS A 795 36.06 -7.08 11.52
CA LYS A 795 37.30 -7.77 11.94
C LYS A 795 37.21 -9.29 11.92
N VAL A 796 35.99 -9.84 11.86
CA VAL A 796 35.73 -11.30 11.82
C VAL A 796 35.23 -11.77 10.46
N GLY A 797 35.48 -10.99 9.41
CA GLY A 797 35.09 -11.33 8.05
C GLY A 797 33.74 -10.75 7.62
N GLY A 798 32.99 -10.09 8.49
CA GLY A 798 31.72 -9.43 8.13
C GLY A 798 31.89 -8.06 7.45
N GLY A 799 33.01 -7.80 6.79
CA GLY A 799 33.29 -6.53 6.11
C GLY A 799 32.35 -6.25 4.93
N LEU A 800 32.21 -4.98 4.52
CA LEU A 800 31.22 -4.56 3.52
C LEU A 800 31.35 -5.33 2.19
N ALA A 801 32.55 -5.53 1.65
CA ALA A 801 32.71 -6.26 0.38
C ALA A 801 32.27 -7.72 0.50
N ARG A 802 32.58 -8.38 1.64
CA ARG A 802 32.13 -9.74 1.93
C ARG A 802 30.61 -9.83 2.00
N GLN A 803 29.95 -8.89 2.69
CA GLN A 803 28.49 -8.87 2.76
C GLN A 803 27.82 -8.62 1.42
N ILE A 804 28.37 -7.71 0.60
CA ILE A 804 27.88 -7.45 -0.76
C ILE A 804 28.01 -8.71 -1.63
N TYR A 805 29.13 -9.42 -1.54
CA TYR A 805 29.30 -10.69 -2.22
C TYR A 805 28.25 -11.71 -1.79
N GLN A 806 28.00 -11.84 -0.49
CA GLN A 806 27.05 -12.82 0.04
C GLN A 806 25.58 -12.50 -0.28
N LEU A 807 25.23 -11.22 -0.38
CA LEU A 807 23.88 -10.79 -0.68
C LEU A 807 23.59 -10.76 -2.18
N LEU A 808 24.56 -10.41 -3.02
CA LEU A 808 24.34 -10.21 -4.48
C LEU A 808 24.97 -11.32 -5.35
N GLY A 809 25.94 -12.07 -4.82
CA GLY A 809 26.65 -13.11 -5.54
C GLY A 809 25.81 -14.38 -5.70
N GLU A 810 25.84 -14.98 -6.90
CA GLU A 810 25.13 -16.24 -7.19
C GLU A 810 25.89 -17.49 -6.71
N ASP A 811 27.22 -17.37 -6.57
CA ASP A 811 28.11 -18.45 -6.14
C ASP A 811 28.63 -18.24 -4.72
N ALA A 812 28.02 -17.31 -3.97
CA ALA A 812 28.56 -16.91 -2.70
C ALA A 812 28.49 -18.03 -1.65
N ASP A 813 29.50 -18.00 -0.80
CA ASP A 813 29.67 -18.91 0.30
C ASP A 813 29.48 -18.18 1.63
N VAL A 814 29.07 -18.92 2.65
CA VAL A 814 28.83 -18.42 4.00
C VAL A 814 29.56 -19.34 4.95
N ARG A 815 30.44 -18.75 5.76
CA ARG A 815 31.12 -19.43 6.85
C ARG A 815 30.19 -19.54 8.06
N PRO A 816 30.41 -20.54 8.95
CA PRO A 816 29.59 -20.71 10.14
C PRO A 816 29.33 -19.46 10.96
N LEU A 817 30.40 -18.76 11.33
CA LEU A 817 30.32 -17.52 12.08
C LEU A 817 29.52 -16.42 11.36
N GLU A 818 29.58 -16.36 10.04
CA GLU A 818 28.92 -15.32 9.23
C GLU A 818 27.39 -15.47 9.24
N GLY A 819 26.87 -16.67 9.55
CA GLY A 819 25.43 -16.92 9.71
C GLY A 819 24.78 -16.18 10.88
N ASN A 820 25.58 -15.68 11.84
CA ASN A 820 25.12 -14.86 12.96
C ASN A 820 25.31 -13.35 12.72
N MET A 821 25.84 -12.96 11.56
CA MET A 821 26.09 -11.56 11.21
C MET A 821 24.90 -10.98 10.43
N TYR A 822 23.72 -10.97 11.06
CA TYR A 822 22.48 -10.44 10.49
C TYR A 822 22.11 -9.07 11.07
N MET A 823 21.25 -8.35 10.36
CA MET A 823 20.52 -7.22 10.95
C MET A 823 19.35 -7.77 11.75
N GLU A 824 19.12 -7.26 12.94
CA GLU A 824 17.97 -7.69 13.76
C GLU A 824 16.83 -6.68 13.66
N ALA A 825 15.60 -7.17 13.58
CA ALA A 825 14.40 -6.34 13.62
C ALA A 825 13.50 -6.73 14.79
N ALA A 826 13.03 -5.72 15.51
CA ALA A 826 11.99 -5.86 16.52
C ALA A 826 10.63 -5.65 15.86
N LEU A 827 9.90 -6.73 15.60
CA LEU A 827 8.55 -6.69 15.05
C LEU A 827 7.54 -6.37 16.16
N LEU A 828 6.94 -5.19 16.10
CA LEU A 828 5.95 -4.71 17.04
C LEU A 828 4.54 -5.19 16.67
N GLY A 829 3.64 -5.14 17.66
CA GLY A 829 2.28 -5.66 17.53
C GLY A 829 2.20 -7.18 17.41
N GLU A 830 0.98 -7.69 17.20
CA GLU A 830 0.69 -9.12 17.17
C GLU A 830 1.19 -9.80 15.88
N MET A 831 2.06 -10.81 15.97
CA MET A 831 2.51 -11.60 14.82
C MET A 831 1.64 -12.85 14.66
N ARG A 832 1.08 -13.06 13.46
CA ARG A 832 0.21 -14.20 13.12
C ARG A 832 0.86 -15.11 12.08
N VAL A 833 0.40 -16.36 12.01
CA VAL A 833 0.77 -17.28 10.93
C VAL A 833 0.44 -16.70 9.55
N ASN A 834 -0.62 -15.90 9.44
CA ASN A 834 -0.97 -15.19 8.21
C ASN A 834 0.03 -14.09 7.80
N ASP A 835 0.88 -13.62 8.70
CA ASP A 835 1.95 -12.68 8.40
C ASP A 835 3.18 -13.38 7.76
N THR A 836 3.16 -14.71 7.64
CA THR A 836 4.24 -15.54 7.12
C THR A 836 4.02 -15.88 5.63
N LYS A 837 5.04 -15.77 4.79
CA LYS A 837 4.99 -16.21 3.38
C LYS A 837 5.17 -17.71 3.22
N VAL A 838 6.11 -18.28 3.97
CA VAL A 838 6.51 -19.68 3.91
C VAL A 838 7.10 -20.11 5.26
N LEU A 839 6.82 -21.34 5.67
CA LEU A 839 7.58 -22.01 6.72
C LEU A 839 8.65 -22.88 6.08
N VAL A 840 9.87 -22.80 6.58
CA VAL A 840 11.00 -23.63 6.13
C VAL A 840 11.35 -24.61 7.24
N GLY A 841 11.20 -25.91 6.98
CA GLY A 841 11.62 -26.96 7.89
C GLY A 841 13.06 -27.41 7.60
N SER A 842 13.84 -27.63 8.65
CA SER A 842 15.13 -28.32 8.58
C SER A 842 14.91 -29.76 8.09
N PHE A 843 15.41 -30.07 6.90
CA PHE A 843 15.32 -31.42 6.35
C PHE A 843 16.10 -32.43 7.22
N PRO A 844 17.36 -32.15 7.65
CA PRO A 844 18.08 -33.03 8.57
C PRO A 844 17.42 -33.18 9.95
N GLY A 845 16.78 -32.13 10.47
CA GLY A 845 16.17 -32.13 11.80
C GLY A 845 14.79 -32.77 11.83
N LEU A 846 13.92 -32.43 10.88
CA LEU A 846 12.48 -32.66 10.97
C LEU A 846 11.93 -33.67 9.97
N PHE A 847 12.53 -33.84 8.79
CA PHE A 847 11.97 -34.70 7.75
C PHE A 847 11.87 -36.16 8.22
N GLY A 848 10.71 -36.80 7.99
CA GLY A 848 10.42 -38.14 8.49
C GLY A 848 10.23 -38.25 10.01
N SER A 849 10.25 -37.15 10.76
CA SER A 849 10.01 -37.15 12.21
C SER A 849 8.54 -36.87 12.55
N LYS A 850 8.15 -37.13 13.81
CA LYS A 850 6.81 -36.79 14.29
C LYS A 850 6.54 -35.28 14.24
N MET A 851 7.54 -34.46 14.59
CA MET A 851 7.44 -33.00 14.52
C MET A 851 7.32 -32.51 13.07
N GLY A 852 8.02 -33.16 12.13
CA GLY A 852 7.88 -32.87 10.71
C GLY A 852 6.48 -33.18 10.17
N GLU A 853 5.87 -34.28 10.61
CA GLU A 853 4.48 -34.61 10.27
C GLU A 853 3.50 -33.58 10.84
N ASP A 854 3.69 -33.18 12.10
CA ASP A 854 2.88 -32.16 12.75
C ASP A 854 3.04 -30.80 12.03
N LEU A 855 4.24 -30.46 11.53
CA LEU A 855 4.50 -29.26 10.73
C LEU A 855 3.75 -29.29 9.40
N ARG A 856 3.74 -30.42 8.66
CA ARG A 856 2.94 -30.56 7.43
C ARG A 856 1.46 -30.28 7.71
N LYS A 857 0.92 -30.88 8.78
CA LYS A 857 -0.48 -30.67 9.19
C LYS A 857 -0.77 -29.23 9.58
N PHE A 858 0.14 -28.58 10.29
CA PHE A 858 0.04 -27.19 10.68
C PHE A 858 -0.02 -26.27 9.46
N CYS A 859 0.92 -26.42 8.52
CA CYS A 859 0.98 -25.67 7.27
C CYS A 859 -0.29 -25.83 6.45
N SER A 860 -0.78 -27.08 6.27
CA SER A 860 -2.03 -27.34 5.56
C SER A 860 -3.25 -26.71 6.23
N ARG A 861 -3.31 -26.74 7.57
CA ARG A 861 -4.42 -26.16 8.34
C ARG A 861 -4.46 -24.63 8.25
N HIS A 862 -3.31 -23.98 8.27
CA HIS A 862 -3.20 -22.51 8.27
C HIS A 862 -3.00 -21.90 6.87
N GLY A 863 -2.97 -22.72 5.81
CA GLY A 863 -2.77 -22.24 4.44
C GLY A 863 -1.44 -21.51 4.25
N VAL A 864 -0.36 -22.05 4.83
CA VAL A 864 1.00 -21.51 4.67
C VAL A 864 1.87 -22.55 3.96
N PRO A 865 2.52 -22.20 2.83
CA PRO A 865 3.45 -23.09 2.17
C PRO A 865 4.52 -23.63 3.11
N LEU A 866 4.77 -24.94 3.04
CA LEU A 866 5.94 -25.59 3.62
C LEU A 866 7.02 -25.82 2.57
N ALA A 867 8.22 -25.35 2.87
CA ALA A 867 9.43 -25.69 2.15
C ALA A 867 10.40 -26.44 3.08
N TRP A 868 11.30 -27.20 2.49
CA TRP A 868 12.36 -27.93 3.19
C TRP A 868 13.72 -27.37 2.77
N SER A 869 14.65 -27.29 3.71
CA SER A 869 16.02 -26.85 3.49
C SER A 869 17.01 -27.90 3.99
N LEU A 870 18.13 -28.10 3.29
CA LEU A 870 19.18 -29.00 3.75
C LEU A 870 19.97 -28.42 4.95
N SER A 871 19.76 -27.16 5.30
CA SER A 871 20.29 -26.60 6.55
C SER A 871 19.66 -27.33 7.74
N ASP A 872 20.49 -27.68 8.71
CA ASP A 872 20.14 -28.51 9.85
C ASP A 872 19.44 -27.74 10.97
N GLY A 873 19.50 -26.41 11.00
CA GLY A 873 18.91 -25.64 12.10
C GLY A 873 19.61 -25.92 13.40
N GLN A 874 20.95 -25.95 13.36
CA GLN A 874 21.76 -26.44 14.46
C GLN A 874 21.32 -25.85 15.79
N GLU A 875 21.19 -26.77 16.73
CA GLU A 875 21.05 -26.48 18.12
C GLU A 875 22.45 -26.25 18.70
N TRP A 876 22.60 -25.23 19.53
CA TRP A 876 23.87 -24.78 20.11
C TRP A 876 24.75 -25.89 20.72
N THR A 877 24.16 -26.98 21.19
CA THR A 877 24.88 -28.08 21.87
C THR A 877 25.97 -28.70 21.00
N LYS A 878 25.82 -28.69 19.67
CA LYS A 878 26.88 -29.14 18.75
C LYS A 878 27.99 -28.11 18.56
N GLU A 879 27.66 -26.82 18.48
CA GLU A 879 28.65 -25.74 18.37
C GLU A 879 29.51 -25.60 19.65
N GLU A 880 28.96 -25.90 20.84
CA GLU A 880 29.74 -25.91 22.09
C GLU A 880 30.72 -27.08 22.18
N GLU A 881 30.42 -28.19 21.52
CA GLU A 881 31.34 -29.33 21.37
C GLU A 881 32.43 -29.02 20.34
N GLU A 882 32.11 -28.23 19.31
CA GLU A 882 32.98 -27.81 18.20
C GLU A 882 33.51 -26.38 18.40
N LYS A 883 34.08 -26.07 19.58
CA LYS A 883 34.57 -24.70 19.94
C LYS A 883 35.54 -24.06 18.94
N LEU A 884 36.15 -24.85 18.07
CA LEU A 884 37.08 -24.38 17.05
C LEU A 884 36.37 -23.77 15.82
N ASP A 885 35.10 -24.10 15.56
CA ASP A 885 34.28 -23.58 14.45
C ASP A 885 34.10 -22.05 14.48
N TRP A 886 34.36 -21.44 15.65
CA TRP A 886 34.31 -20.00 15.87
C TRP A 886 35.59 -19.27 15.46
N LEU A 887 36.65 -20.01 15.15
CA LEU A 887 37.90 -19.40 14.71
C LEU A 887 37.79 -19.01 13.23
N PRO A 888 38.15 -17.77 12.85
CA PRO A 888 38.01 -17.29 11.48
C PRO A 888 38.91 -17.99 10.45
N TRP A 889 39.74 -18.95 10.89
CA TRP A 889 40.73 -19.68 10.10
C TRP A 889 40.36 -21.15 9.84
N GLU A 890 39.25 -21.66 10.38
CA GLU A 890 38.89 -23.05 10.10
C GLU A 890 38.39 -23.22 8.66
N PRO A 891 39.00 -24.11 7.87
CA PRO A 891 38.46 -24.51 6.59
C PRO A 891 37.39 -25.60 6.83
N PHE A 892 36.55 -25.85 5.85
CA PHE A 892 35.94 -27.16 5.54
C PHE A 892 34.41 -27.29 5.52
N GLU A 893 33.61 -26.35 6.01
CA GLU A 893 32.18 -26.35 5.65
C GLU A 893 31.65 -24.97 5.27
N TYR A 894 31.74 -24.69 3.97
CA TYR A 894 31.10 -23.54 3.35
C TYR A 894 29.66 -23.88 3.01
N TRP A 895 28.73 -23.00 3.34
CA TRP A 895 27.36 -23.07 2.85
C TRP A 895 27.18 -22.17 1.65
N HIS A 896 26.31 -22.57 0.73
CA HIS A 896 25.96 -21.71 -0.39
C HIS A 896 24.91 -20.67 0.03
N SER A 897 25.17 -19.40 -0.30
CA SER A 897 24.24 -18.27 -0.15
C SER A 897 23.10 -18.31 -1.17
N ASP A 898 22.85 -19.44 -1.81
CA ASP A 898 21.68 -19.68 -2.66
C ASP A 898 21.17 -21.10 -2.42
N GLY A 899 21.17 -21.50 -1.14
CA GLY A 899 20.70 -22.81 -0.76
C GLY A 899 19.26 -23.01 -1.27
N GLU A 900 19.08 -24.04 -2.08
CA GLU A 900 17.77 -24.33 -2.66
C GLU A 900 16.82 -24.84 -1.58
N ARG A 901 15.54 -24.54 -1.79
CA ARG A 901 14.44 -25.10 -1.01
C ARG A 901 13.68 -26.11 -1.86
N LEU A 902 13.12 -27.13 -1.22
CA LEU A 902 12.22 -28.09 -1.86
C LEU A 902 10.81 -27.92 -1.29
N LEU A 903 9.82 -27.68 -2.14
CA LEU A 903 8.44 -27.49 -1.67
C LEU A 903 7.79 -28.82 -1.32
N ASP A 904 7.12 -28.86 -0.16
CA ASP A 904 6.40 -30.06 0.24
C ASP A 904 5.24 -30.34 -0.75
N PRO A 905 5.10 -31.56 -1.30
CA PRO A 905 4.06 -31.88 -2.27
C PRO A 905 2.64 -31.93 -1.68
N ILE A 906 2.50 -31.90 -0.36
CA ILE A 906 1.21 -31.87 0.34
C ILE A 906 0.95 -30.49 0.92
N ALA A 907 1.89 -29.96 1.70
CA ALA A 907 1.70 -28.72 2.45
C ALA A 907 2.35 -27.48 1.81
N GLY A 908 3.18 -27.65 0.78
CA GLY A 908 3.87 -26.57 0.07
C GLY A 908 3.02 -26.06 -1.08
N TRP A 909 2.98 -26.84 -2.15
CA TRP A 909 2.39 -26.43 -3.44
C TRP A 909 0.91 -26.05 -3.38
N ALA A 910 0.12 -26.72 -2.54
CA ALA A 910 -1.31 -26.44 -2.40
C ALA A 910 -1.64 -24.99 -1.96
N HIS A 911 -0.65 -24.29 -1.40
CA HIS A 911 -0.81 -22.94 -0.88
C HIS A 911 0.04 -21.91 -1.62
N THR A 912 0.50 -22.22 -2.84
CA THR A 912 1.24 -21.28 -3.69
C THR A 912 0.41 -20.77 -4.88
N SER A 913 0.92 -19.76 -5.57
CA SER A 913 0.40 -19.23 -6.84
C SER A 913 0.47 -20.22 -8.00
N GLN A 914 1.12 -21.38 -7.83
CA GLN A 914 1.35 -22.39 -8.86
C GLN A 914 0.99 -23.79 -8.34
N PRO A 915 -0.25 -24.03 -7.89
CA PRO A 915 -0.61 -25.29 -7.21
C PRO A 915 -0.54 -26.51 -8.14
N SER A 916 -0.76 -26.32 -9.44
CA SER A 916 -0.68 -27.37 -10.47
C SER A 916 0.75 -27.81 -10.78
N SER A 917 1.75 -27.00 -10.44
CA SER A 917 3.17 -27.34 -10.58
C SER A 917 3.66 -28.33 -9.50
N GLY A 918 2.78 -28.73 -8.58
CA GLY A 918 3.07 -29.41 -7.32
C GLY A 918 3.56 -30.85 -7.35
N GLY A 919 4.41 -31.15 -8.32
CA GLY A 919 5.00 -32.46 -8.52
C GLY A 919 3.99 -33.40 -9.18
N SER A 920 4.45 -34.10 -10.22
CA SER A 920 3.70 -35.22 -10.78
C SER A 920 3.33 -36.24 -9.68
N ALA A 921 2.32 -37.09 -9.92
CA ALA A 921 2.01 -38.20 -9.00
C ALA A 921 3.25 -39.05 -8.66
N LYS A 922 4.20 -39.15 -9.60
CA LYS A 922 5.51 -39.79 -9.41
C LYS A 922 6.39 -39.05 -8.40
N THR A 923 6.46 -37.72 -8.48
CA THR A 923 7.19 -36.88 -7.51
C THR A 923 6.61 -37.09 -6.11
N ARG A 924 5.28 -36.99 -5.94
CA ARG A 924 4.62 -37.24 -4.65
C ARG A 924 4.92 -38.64 -4.09
N ALA A 925 4.87 -39.68 -4.94
CA ALA A 925 5.20 -41.04 -4.52
C ALA A 925 6.66 -41.19 -4.09
N LEU A 926 7.60 -40.47 -4.74
CA LEU A 926 9.00 -40.47 -4.31
C LEU A 926 9.17 -39.80 -2.94
N TRP A 927 8.54 -38.63 -2.72
CA TRP A 927 8.58 -37.94 -1.43
C TRP A 927 8.07 -38.83 -0.30
N GLU A 928 6.91 -39.48 -0.46
CA GLU A 928 6.36 -40.37 0.57
C GLU A 928 7.22 -41.62 0.80
N LYS A 929 7.84 -42.17 -0.25
CA LYS A 929 8.81 -43.26 -0.11
C LYS A 929 10.02 -42.83 0.72
N VAL A 930 10.62 -41.67 0.40
CA VAL A 930 11.78 -41.16 1.13
C VAL A 930 11.39 -40.78 2.56
N TRP A 931 10.20 -40.18 2.77
CA TRP A 931 9.66 -39.89 4.09
C TRP A 931 9.57 -41.15 4.95
N ALA A 932 8.98 -42.22 4.42
CA ALA A 932 8.85 -43.51 5.11
C ALA A 932 10.21 -44.15 5.42
N GLU A 933 11.19 -44.04 4.52
CA GLU A 933 12.55 -44.54 4.73
C GLU A 933 13.26 -43.79 5.85
N VAL A 934 13.21 -42.45 5.83
CA VAL A 934 13.80 -41.60 6.88
C VAL A 934 13.11 -41.86 8.22
N ALA A 935 11.79 -41.94 8.25
CA ALA A 935 11.01 -42.25 9.45
C ALA A 935 11.40 -43.61 10.04
N LYS A 936 11.56 -44.64 9.19
CA LYS A 936 12.02 -45.95 9.60
C LYS A 936 13.43 -45.88 10.20
N GLN A 937 14.38 -45.21 9.57
CA GLN A 937 15.74 -45.10 10.11
C GLN A 937 15.75 -44.34 11.44
N ARG A 938 14.99 -43.24 11.58
CA ARG A 938 14.85 -42.52 12.85
C ARG A 938 14.30 -43.41 13.97
N SER A 939 13.31 -44.27 13.67
CA SER A 939 12.73 -45.19 14.65
C SER A 939 13.69 -46.29 15.12
N GLN A 940 14.76 -46.54 14.37
CA GLN A 940 15.77 -47.55 14.67
C GLN A 940 17.00 -46.97 15.40
N LEU A 941 17.17 -45.64 15.39
CA LEU A 941 18.26 -44.98 16.09
C LEU A 941 18.01 -44.99 17.61
N PRO A 942 19.04 -45.28 18.43
CA PRO A 942 18.91 -45.09 19.87
C PRO A 942 18.65 -43.61 20.20
N HIS A 943 18.01 -43.36 21.34
CA HIS A 943 17.70 -42.00 21.78
C HIS A 943 18.97 -41.15 21.85
N GLY A 944 18.96 -39.96 21.23
CA GLY A 944 20.11 -39.05 21.14
C GLY A 944 21.05 -39.28 19.95
N HIS A 945 20.83 -40.30 19.12
CA HIS A 945 21.60 -40.46 17.87
C HIS A 945 20.93 -39.74 16.69
N PHE A 946 21.77 -39.14 15.83
CA PHE A 946 21.34 -38.45 14.62
C PHE A 946 21.62 -39.28 13.37
N LEU A 947 20.83 -39.04 12.32
CA LEU A 947 21.11 -39.58 10.99
C LEU A 947 22.39 -38.95 10.42
N THR A 948 23.17 -39.74 9.68
CA THR A 948 24.42 -39.24 9.10
C THR A 948 24.16 -38.19 8.02
N GLN A 949 25.05 -37.20 7.94
CA GLN A 949 24.97 -36.15 6.93
C GLN A 949 24.99 -36.71 5.49
N SER A 950 25.73 -37.81 5.27
CA SER A 950 25.80 -38.50 3.98
C SER A 950 24.46 -39.08 3.53
N SER A 951 23.72 -39.73 4.45
CA SER A 951 22.38 -40.25 4.17
C SER A 951 21.40 -39.12 3.86
N MET A 952 21.43 -38.02 4.64
CA MET A 952 20.60 -36.83 4.40
C MET A 952 20.86 -36.19 3.04
N LYS A 953 22.14 -35.97 2.69
CA LYS A 953 22.55 -35.46 1.37
C LYS A 953 22.09 -36.38 0.23
N SER A 954 22.13 -37.70 0.44
CA SER A 954 21.67 -38.69 -0.54
C SER A 954 20.16 -38.60 -0.79
N TRP A 955 19.34 -38.60 0.27
CA TRP A 955 17.89 -38.46 0.15
C TRP A 955 17.47 -37.11 -0.45
N TRP A 956 18.08 -36.02 0.01
CA TRP A 956 17.87 -34.69 -0.54
C TRP A 956 18.13 -34.65 -2.05
N LYS A 957 19.28 -35.19 -2.49
CA LYS A 957 19.63 -35.29 -3.91
C LYS A 957 18.61 -36.12 -4.70
N GLY A 958 18.14 -37.23 -4.11
CA GLY A 958 17.09 -38.07 -4.69
C GLY A 958 15.81 -37.29 -4.94
N ILE A 959 15.29 -36.59 -3.93
CA ILE A 959 14.07 -35.78 -4.04
C ILE A 959 14.27 -34.63 -5.04
N LYS A 960 15.34 -33.84 -4.86
CA LYS A 960 15.69 -32.68 -5.71
C LYS A 960 15.68 -33.04 -7.20
N SER A 961 16.17 -34.23 -7.57
CA SER A 961 16.20 -34.66 -8.98
C SER A 961 14.82 -34.86 -9.63
N SER A 962 13.76 -34.95 -8.82
CA SER A 962 12.38 -35.19 -9.26
C SER A 962 11.45 -33.98 -9.09
N ASP A 963 11.99 -32.90 -8.54
CA ASP A 963 11.24 -31.72 -8.11
C ASP A 963 11.89 -30.44 -8.66
N LEU A 964 11.17 -29.32 -8.60
CA LEU A 964 11.68 -28.02 -9.01
C LEU A 964 12.22 -27.28 -7.78
N PRO A 965 13.56 -27.15 -7.62
CA PRO A 965 14.11 -26.41 -6.50
C PRO A 965 13.68 -24.95 -6.58
N VAL A 966 13.26 -24.41 -5.44
CA VAL A 966 12.94 -23.00 -5.26
C VAL A 966 14.21 -22.27 -4.85
N GLN A 967 14.69 -21.39 -5.72
CA GLN A 967 15.79 -20.46 -5.45
C GLN A 967 15.24 -19.27 -4.65
N MET A 968 16.07 -18.68 -3.78
CA MET A 968 15.65 -17.48 -3.05
C MET A 968 15.50 -16.29 -4.00
N LEU A 969 14.67 -15.32 -3.62
CA LEU A 969 14.46 -14.13 -4.43
C LEU A 969 15.73 -13.29 -4.53
N ARG A 970 16.13 -12.98 -5.76
CA ARG A 970 17.19 -11.99 -6.04
C ARG A 970 16.60 -10.63 -6.40
N GLU A 971 17.48 -9.66 -6.63
CA GLU A 971 17.12 -8.31 -7.02
C GLU A 971 16.26 -8.28 -8.30
N GLY A 972 15.08 -7.66 -8.21
CA GLY A 972 14.18 -7.43 -9.36
C GLY A 972 13.38 -8.63 -9.87
N GLU A 973 13.47 -9.81 -9.26
CA GLU A 973 12.82 -11.01 -9.80
C GLU A 973 11.30 -11.05 -9.59
N CYS A 974 10.85 -10.77 -8.36
CA CYS A 974 9.45 -10.94 -7.95
C CYS A 974 9.07 -9.90 -6.90
N SER A 975 7.75 -9.73 -6.70
CA SER A 975 7.24 -8.94 -5.57
C SER A 975 7.65 -9.59 -4.23
N PRO A 976 8.39 -8.88 -3.36
CA PRO A 976 8.89 -9.46 -2.11
C PRO A 976 7.83 -9.54 -1.01
N ASN A 977 6.55 -9.24 -1.28
CA ASN A 977 5.52 -9.25 -0.24
C ASN A 977 4.96 -10.65 0.01
N LEU A 978 4.59 -11.38 -1.04
CA LEU A 978 4.05 -12.75 -0.95
C LEU A 978 4.97 -13.80 -1.59
N CYS A 979 5.88 -13.38 -2.47
CA CYS A 979 6.82 -14.29 -3.11
C CYS A 979 7.98 -14.60 -2.16
N PHE A 980 8.43 -15.86 -2.20
CA PHE A 980 9.51 -16.37 -1.35
C PHE A 980 10.57 -17.15 -2.14
N GLY A 981 10.45 -17.17 -3.47
CA GLY A 981 11.48 -17.72 -4.34
C GLY A 981 11.06 -17.80 -5.81
N THR A 982 11.96 -18.31 -6.64
CA THR A 982 11.74 -18.57 -8.05
C THR A 982 12.05 -20.03 -8.40
N ILE A 983 11.39 -20.56 -9.43
CA ILE A 983 11.74 -21.84 -10.06
C ILE A 983 12.24 -21.59 -11.48
N LEU A 984 13.17 -22.42 -11.97
CA LEU A 984 13.59 -22.42 -13.37
C LEU A 984 12.73 -23.41 -14.17
N ALA A 985 11.72 -22.89 -14.86
CA ALA A 985 10.83 -23.68 -15.72
C ALA A 985 11.05 -23.27 -17.19
N GLY A 986 11.56 -24.18 -18.01
CA GLY A 986 11.77 -23.93 -19.43
C GLY A 986 12.79 -22.83 -19.74
N GLY A 987 13.75 -22.58 -18.84
CA GLY A 987 14.77 -21.53 -18.97
C GLY A 987 14.34 -20.16 -18.42
N ASN A 988 13.07 -19.99 -18.05
CA ASN A 988 12.56 -18.76 -17.45
C ASN A 988 12.40 -18.93 -15.93
N ARG A 989 12.71 -17.87 -15.17
CA ARG A 989 12.43 -17.81 -13.73
C ARG A 989 10.95 -17.49 -13.54
N THR A 990 10.23 -18.36 -12.82
CA THR A 990 8.82 -18.15 -12.44
C THR A 990 8.72 -17.89 -10.95
N CYS A 991 8.04 -16.81 -10.55
CA CYS A 991 7.82 -16.46 -9.16
C CYS A 991 6.92 -17.47 -8.45
N ILE A 992 7.37 -17.93 -7.28
CA ILE A 992 6.58 -18.73 -6.36
C ILE A 992 6.17 -17.85 -5.18
N CYS A 993 4.85 -17.67 -5.05
CA CYS A 993 4.26 -16.80 -4.05
C CYS A 993 3.20 -17.54 -3.25
N ARG A 994 2.98 -17.14 -1.99
CA ARG A 994 1.86 -17.64 -1.20
C ARG A 994 0.54 -17.25 -1.87
N ALA A 995 -0.40 -18.19 -1.96
CA ALA A 995 -1.76 -17.90 -2.41
C ALA A 995 -2.48 -17.07 -1.36
N ASP A 996 -3.09 -15.95 -1.77
CA ASP A 996 -3.83 -15.11 -0.84
C ASP A 996 -5.12 -15.83 -0.40
N ALA A 997 -5.35 -15.90 0.91
CA ALA A 997 -6.50 -16.59 1.49
C ALA A 997 -7.85 -16.02 0.98
N VAL A 998 -7.85 -14.76 0.53
CA VAL A 998 -9.02 -14.08 -0.04
C VAL A 998 -9.47 -14.72 -1.37
N HIS A 999 -8.58 -15.33 -2.14
CA HIS A 999 -8.95 -16.01 -3.40
C HIS A 999 -9.27 -17.50 -3.24
N ALA A 1000 -8.81 -18.14 -2.17
CA ALA A 1000 -9.08 -19.56 -1.93
C ALA A 1000 -10.55 -19.85 -1.57
N GLY A 1001 -11.25 -18.87 -0.96
CA GLY A 1001 -12.67 -18.99 -0.61
C GLY A 1001 -13.61 -19.07 -1.81
N GLU A 1002 -13.26 -18.44 -2.94
CA GLU A 1002 -14.06 -18.53 -4.18
C GLU A 1002 -13.82 -19.83 -4.96
N LEU A 1003 -12.64 -20.45 -4.82
CA LEU A 1003 -12.28 -21.68 -5.52
C LEU A 1003 -12.76 -22.98 -4.84
N MET A 1004 -13.20 -22.94 -3.58
CA MET A 1004 -13.83 -24.10 -2.90
C MET A 1004 -15.36 -24.11 -2.99
N VAL A 1005 -15.98 -23.05 -3.52
CA VAL A 1005 -17.45 -22.95 -3.72
C VAL A 1005 -17.86 -23.30 -5.17
N ILE A 1006 -16.89 -23.64 -6.02
CA ILE A 1006 -17.07 -24.24 -7.35
C ILE A 1006 -16.65 -25.71 -7.27
#